data_AF-A0A9E3QFT3-F1
#
_entry.id   AF-A0A9E3QFT3-F1
#
_cell.length_a   1.000
_cell.length_b   1.000
_cell.length_c   1.000
_cell.angle_alpha   90.00
_cell.angle_beta   90.00
_cell.angle_gamma   90.00
#
_symmetry.space_group_name_H-M   'P 1'
#
loop_
_entity.id
_entity.type
_entity.pdbx_description
1 polymer ?
#
loop_
_entity_poly.entity_id
_entity_poly.type
_entity_poly.pdbx_seq_one_letter_code
_entity_poly.pdbx_strand_id
1 'polypeptide(L)'
;MPQVALALMWHQHQPYYPDDLAGENPMPWVRLHATKDYLGMALHLDEVPEFRCTINLVPSLLMQLQAYVEGATDRHLQVSRLPADGLTRDDALYLLDHFFMANPDTMIRPHPRYWELYQQRGLGLDSAEQALGRFRDRDLRDLQVWSNLAWMHPLLLEKDAELAEFHAKGRRYTEEEKNWLLDKQRDLLAQVIPLHRKLADRGQVELTTTPFYHPIIPLLLNKRLAREAMPDVQLPSYRDGYPEDAEVHIRRAVESHRRLFGERPRGMWPSEGSVCQAMIPLLAKHGIQWIATDEEILSRSTHGKISRDSRGYVRHPEWLYRAWKVVEKDHELAIVFRDHALSDQVGFHYQRSAGPVAAADFLGKLHAIGQACRQNPVTLVPVILDGENCWEYYPDGGVSFLRSLYQNAVRDPHVRPVTIGEHLREHPPFDVVPRLFAGSWISHNFAIWIGHEEDNRGWDALHETRQFLVREAQTGRHDQATLARAWEEIYIAEGSDWFWWYGDDHSSALDALFDHLFRKHLRNVYTLLGADPPGTLFTPISRAASQRALHDQPTSFLRVKIDGRSSYFEWINAAKYVCGNDRGTMTLVSQGLLKQIWFGFSADRLLIRVDTHGPAREALEAADALRIGFVDPADWEILIQRPSEARPLAHINHGGQPSSNGTTIEVAIDRIVELAAPFGRLGLKAHDPIRFYVEVLQGDASLDRAPREGIFELTVPTPDFERIMWQV
;
A
#
# COMPACT_ATOMS: atom_id res chain seq x y z
N MET A 1 18.46 -11.84 -41.60
CA MET A 1 17.15 -11.97 -40.94
C MET A 1 16.48 -10.60 -40.95
N PRO A 2 15.13 -10.50 -40.93
CA PRO A 2 14.48 -9.20 -40.77
C PRO A 2 14.89 -8.56 -39.44
N GLN A 3 15.01 -7.23 -39.41
CA GLN A 3 15.40 -6.50 -38.21
C GLN A 3 14.21 -6.42 -37.23
N VAL A 4 14.48 -6.64 -35.95
CA VAL A 4 13.51 -6.56 -34.84
C VAL A 4 13.79 -5.32 -34.02
N ALA A 5 12.77 -4.47 -33.84
CA ALA A 5 12.80 -3.36 -32.90
C ALA A 5 12.39 -3.87 -31.51
N LEU A 6 13.36 -3.95 -30.59
CA LEU A 6 13.11 -4.32 -29.20
C LEU A 6 12.70 -3.08 -28.41
N ALA A 7 11.45 -3.03 -27.95
CA ALA A 7 10.95 -1.96 -27.11
C ALA A 7 10.78 -2.46 -25.67
N LEU A 8 11.83 -2.33 -24.86
CA LEU A 8 11.74 -2.56 -23.41
C LEU A 8 11.11 -1.36 -22.73
N MET A 9 10.16 -1.62 -21.84
CA MET A 9 9.55 -0.63 -20.98
C MET A 9 9.51 -1.14 -19.53
N TRP A 10 10.15 -0.40 -18.64
CA TRP A 10 10.18 -0.67 -17.21
C TRP A 10 9.20 0.24 -16.48
N HIS A 11 8.21 -0.33 -15.80
CA HIS A 11 7.26 0.42 -14.98
C HIS A 11 7.71 0.43 -13.52
N GLN A 12 7.99 1.60 -12.95
CA GLN A 12 8.45 1.73 -11.56
C GLN A 12 7.39 2.49 -10.75
N HIS A 13 6.89 1.84 -9.70
CA HIS A 13 5.72 2.28 -8.96
C HIS A 13 5.81 1.90 -7.49
N GLN A 14 5.36 2.80 -6.62
CA GLN A 14 5.04 2.48 -5.23
C GLN A 14 3.75 3.21 -4.84
N PRO A 15 2.88 2.57 -4.04
CA PRO A 15 1.77 3.22 -3.37
C PRO A 15 2.22 4.46 -2.59
N TYR A 16 1.29 5.38 -2.34
CA TYR A 16 1.55 6.48 -1.41
C TYR A 16 1.41 5.99 0.03
N TYR A 17 2.53 5.73 0.68
CA TYR A 17 2.57 5.18 2.03
C TYR A 17 2.36 6.16 3.19
N PRO A 18 2.76 7.45 3.09
CA PRO A 18 2.64 8.38 4.22
C PRO A 18 1.20 8.68 4.64
N ASP A 19 1.00 8.79 5.95
CA ASP A 19 -0.12 9.53 6.55
C ASP A 19 0.38 10.93 6.91
N ASP A 20 0.14 11.88 6.00
CA ASP A 20 0.62 13.26 6.12
C ASP A 20 -0.02 14.01 7.30
N LEU A 21 -1.21 13.59 7.74
CA LEU A 21 -1.89 14.22 8.87
C LEU A 21 -1.29 13.78 10.20
N ALA A 22 -0.97 12.49 10.34
CA ALA A 22 -0.29 11.96 11.52
C ALA A 22 1.23 12.23 11.52
N GLY A 23 1.81 12.51 10.35
CA GLY A 23 3.27 12.64 10.18
C GLY A 23 3.98 11.29 10.23
N GLU A 24 3.30 10.22 9.81
CA GLU A 24 3.77 8.84 9.91
C GLU A 24 4.01 8.27 8.50
N ASN A 25 5.04 7.44 8.37
CA ASN A 25 5.26 6.66 7.15
C ASN A 25 5.64 5.22 7.56
N PRO A 26 4.71 4.27 7.43
CA PRO A 26 4.89 2.95 8.00
C PRO A 26 5.73 2.01 7.13
N MET A 27 5.96 2.35 5.85
CA MET A 27 6.58 1.43 4.89
C MET A 27 7.87 1.99 4.26
N PRO A 28 8.96 1.19 4.19
CA PRO A 28 10.26 1.66 3.73
C PRO A 28 10.48 1.49 2.22
N TRP A 29 9.51 0.94 1.48
CA TRP A 29 9.73 0.36 0.15
C TRP A 29 10.23 1.37 -0.87
N VAL A 30 9.71 2.61 -0.86
CA VAL A 30 10.22 3.70 -1.71
C VAL A 30 11.73 3.89 -1.52
N ARG A 31 12.22 3.93 -0.27
CA ARG A 31 13.63 4.14 0.04
C ARG A 31 14.48 2.92 -0.32
N LEU A 32 14.00 1.71 0.00
CA LEU A 32 14.76 0.48 -0.24
C LEU A 32 14.87 0.16 -1.74
N HIS A 33 13.77 0.27 -2.50
CA HIS A 33 13.79 0.10 -3.95
C HIS A 33 14.57 1.22 -4.66
N ALA A 34 14.63 2.44 -4.11
CA ALA A 34 15.44 3.52 -4.69
C ALA A 34 16.93 3.19 -4.76
N THR A 35 17.49 2.60 -3.70
CA THR A 35 18.91 2.21 -3.68
C THR A 35 19.19 0.90 -4.43
N LYS A 36 18.15 0.15 -4.77
CA LYS A 36 18.25 -1.11 -5.50
C LYS A 36 17.84 -0.93 -6.95
N ASP A 37 16.54 -0.91 -7.21
CA ASP A 37 15.94 -1.09 -8.52
C ASP A 37 16.00 0.21 -9.34
N TYR A 38 15.53 1.32 -8.78
CA TYR A 38 15.42 2.58 -9.55
C TYR A 38 16.81 3.10 -9.95
N LEU A 39 17.73 3.20 -8.98
CA LEU A 39 19.09 3.63 -9.27
C LEU A 39 19.87 2.56 -10.04
N GLY A 40 19.77 1.29 -9.64
CA GLY A 40 20.52 0.18 -10.24
C GLY A 40 20.23 -0.05 -11.71
N MET A 41 18.95 -0.04 -12.10
CA MET A 41 18.55 -0.17 -13.50
C MET A 41 19.03 1.00 -14.35
N ALA A 42 18.97 2.22 -13.82
CA ALA A 42 19.50 3.40 -14.50
C ALA A 42 21.03 3.31 -14.66
N LEU A 43 21.75 2.75 -13.69
CA LEU A 43 23.19 2.51 -13.79
C LEU A 43 23.54 1.48 -14.87
N HIS A 44 22.73 0.43 -15.05
CA HIS A 44 22.91 -0.51 -16.17
C HIS A 44 22.84 0.17 -17.54
N LEU A 45 21.96 1.15 -17.69
CA LEU A 45 21.83 1.93 -18.93
C LEU A 45 23.02 2.88 -19.12
N ASP A 46 23.52 3.52 -18.07
CA ASP A 46 24.73 4.37 -18.16
C ASP A 46 25.99 3.54 -18.53
N GLU A 47 26.02 2.23 -18.22
CA GLU A 47 27.08 1.30 -18.67
C GLU A 47 27.01 0.92 -20.16
N VAL A 48 25.83 1.03 -20.79
CA VAL A 48 25.61 0.66 -22.21
C VAL A 48 24.88 1.81 -22.93
N PRO A 49 25.57 2.92 -23.25
CA PRO A 49 24.95 4.14 -23.80
C PRO A 49 24.17 3.94 -25.11
N GLU A 50 24.49 2.90 -25.87
CA GLU A 50 23.83 2.54 -27.13
C GLU A 50 22.47 1.86 -26.92
N PHE A 51 22.23 1.27 -25.75
CA PHE A 51 20.98 0.57 -25.46
C PHE A 51 19.87 1.58 -25.15
N ARG A 52 18.78 1.52 -25.92
CA ARG A 52 17.63 2.41 -25.77
C ARG A 52 16.42 1.67 -25.21
N CYS A 53 15.71 2.33 -24.30
CA CYS A 53 14.48 1.80 -23.72
C CYS A 53 13.56 2.91 -23.22
N THR A 54 12.39 2.50 -22.73
CA THR A 54 11.43 3.39 -22.07
C THR A 54 11.43 3.10 -20.58
N ILE A 55 11.42 4.14 -19.74
CA ILE A 55 11.19 4.00 -18.29
C ILE A 55 9.94 4.80 -17.95
N ASN A 56 9.02 4.17 -17.23
CA ASN A 56 7.83 4.79 -16.70
C ASN A 56 8.02 5.00 -15.19
N LEU A 57 7.85 6.24 -14.74
CA LEU A 57 7.99 6.63 -13.34
C LEU A 57 6.66 7.20 -12.85
N VAL A 58 6.05 6.54 -11.86
CA VAL A 58 4.77 7.01 -11.30
C VAL A 58 4.97 8.29 -10.49
N PRO A 59 4.12 9.32 -10.65
CA PRO A 59 4.29 10.60 -9.94
C PRO A 59 4.27 10.50 -8.40
N SER A 60 3.43 9.65 -7.82
CA SER A 60 3.38 9.41 -6.36
C SER A 60 4.67 8.83 -5.81
N LEU A 61 5.34 7.95 -6.56
CA LEU A 61 6.68 7.45 -6.23
C LEU A 61 7.69 8.60 -6.22
N LEU A 62 7.73 9.41 -7.28
CA LEU A 62 8.68 10.52 -7.38
C LEU A 62 8.48 11.57 -6.28
N MET A 63 7.23 11.84 -5.91
CA MET A 63 6.89 12.72 -4.79
C MET A 63 7.50 12.21 -3.47
N GLN A 64 7.33 10.92 -3.16
CA GLN A 64 7.88 10.33 -1.94
C GLN A 64 9.43 10.33 -1.96
N LEU A 65 10.06 10.05 -3.11
CA LEU A 65 11.52 10.13 -3.25
C LEU A 65 12.04 11.54 -2.94
N GLN A 66 11.37 12.58 -3.43
CA GLN A 66 11.72 13.97 -3.12
C GLN A 66 11.56 14.25 -1.62
N ALA A 67 10.48 13.78 -1.00
CA ALA A 67 10.27 13.94 0.44
C ALA A 67 11.41 13.33 1.27
N TYR A 68 11.90 12.14 0.91
CA TYR A 68 13.07 11.53 1.58
C TYR A 68 14.34 12.36 1.41
N VAL A 69 14.59 12.92 0.22
CA VAL A 69 15.74 13.81 -0.01
C VAL A 69 15.63 15.09 0.82
N GLU A 70 14.41 15.56 1.08
CA GLU A 70 14.09 16.73 1.90
C GLU A 70 14.05 16.43 3.41
N GLY A 71 14.25 15.17 3.82
CA GLY A 71 14.39 14.77 5.23
C GLY A 71 13.20 14.01 5.81
N ALA A 72 12.21 13.62 5.01
CA ALA A 72 11.20 12.66 5.44
C ALA A 72 11.84 11.33 5.84
N THR A 73 11.14 10.59 6.70
CA THR A 73 11.60 9.32 7.25
C THR A 73 10.47 8.30 7.22
N ASP A 74 10.81 7.04 7.46
CA ASP A 74 9.87 5.93 7.65
C ASP A 74 10.18 5.18 8.94
N ARG A 75 9.24 4.38 9.43
CA ARG A 75 9.40 3.62 10.68
C ARG A 75 10.65 2.74 10.66
N HIS A 76 10.95 2.10 9.52
CA HIS A 76 12.15 1.27 9.37
C HIS A 76 13.43 2.09 9.51
N LEU A 77 13.50 3.28 8.91
CA LEU A 77 14.65 4.20 8.99
C LEU A 77 14.80 4.78 10.40
N GLN A 78 13.70 5.16 11.04
CA GLN A 78 13.70 5.62 12.44
C GLN A 78 14.32 4.56 13.35
N VAL A 79 13.81 3.32 13.27
CA VAL A 79 14.32 2.19 14.07
C VAL A 79 15.75 1.82 13.68
N SER A 80 16.12 1.96 12.40
CA SER A 80 17.51 1.77 11.95
C SER A 80 18.48 2.77 12.58
N ARG A 81 18.05 4.02 12.82
CA ARG A 81 18.89 5.09 13.40
C ARG A 81 19.07 4.97 14.91
N LEU A 82 18.10 4.42 15.64
CA LEU A 82 18.18 4.28 17.11
C LEU A 82 19.44 3.50 17.53
N PRO A 83 20.22 3.95 18.52
CA PRO A 83 21.34 3.19 19.06
C PRO A 83 20.88 1.81 19.55
N ALA A 84 21.65 0.76 19.26
CA ALA A 84 21.19 -0.60 19.54
C ALA A 84 21.06 -0.91 21.04
N ASP A 85 21.79 -0.19 21.91
CA ASP A 85 21.71 -0.24 23.37
C ASP A 85 20.60 0.67 23.96
N GLY A 86 19.99 1.51 23.12
CA GLY A 86 18.88 2.40 23.47
C GLY A 86 17.52 1.96 22.91
N LEU A 87 17.45 0.81 22.23
CA LEU A 87 16.20 0.28 21.68
C LEU A 87 15.23 -0.06 22.81
N THR A 88 13.99 0.41 22.69
CA THR A 88 12.91 -0.11 23.54
C THR A 88 12.63 -1.56 23.18
N ARG A 89 11.93 -2.28 24.07
CA ARG A 89 11.48 -3.63 23.78
C ARG A 89 10.64 -3.67 22.49
N ASP A 90 9.78 -2.69 22.26
CA ASP A 90 8.91 -2.65 21.10
C ASP A 90 9.69 -2.35 19.81
N ASP A 91 10.72 -1.50 19.86
CA ASP A 91 11.62 -1.28 18.72
C ASP A 91 12.42 -2.55 18.38
N ALA A 92 12.87 -3.29 19.40
CA ALA A 92 13.58 -4.56 19.21
C ALA A 92 12.67 -5.65 18.61
N LEU A 93 11.39 -5.70 19.00
CA LEU A 93 10.42 -6.60 18.39
C LEU A 93 10.15 -6.21 16.92
N TYR A 94 9.97 -4.92 16.64
CA TYR A 94 9.82 -4.40 15.28
C TYR A 94 11.02 -4.78 14.40
N LEU A 95 12.25 -4.61 14.90
CA LEU A 95 13.46 -5.06 14.20
C LEU A 95 13.36 -6.52 13.80
N LEU A 96 13.04 -7.39 14.76
CA LEU A 96 13.02 -8.83 14.53
C LEU A 96 11.88 -9.26 13.59
N ASP A 97 10.76 -8.54 13.53
CA ASP A 97 9.65 -8.85 12.62
C ASP A 97 9.84 -8.29 11.20
N HIS A 98 10.51 -7.15 11.04
CA HIS A 98 10.56 -6.43 9.76
C HIS A 98 11.93 -6.42 9.07
N PHE A 99 13.05 -6.61 9.79
CA PHE A 99 14.40 -6.46 9.21
C PHE A 99 14.89 -7.70 8.46
N PHE A 100 14.02 -8.69 8.26
CA PHE A 100 14.25 -9.85 7.39
C PHE A 100 13.26 -9.91 6.21
N MET A 101 12.53 -8.83 5.92
CA MET A 101 11.69 -8.71 4.73
C MET A 101 12.55 -8.52 3.48
N ALA A 102 13.23 -9.58 3.08
CA ALA A 102 14.05 -9.71 1.88
C ALA A 102 14.10 -11.20 1.49
N ASN A 103 14.36 -11.51 0.22
CA ASN A 103 14.40 -12.91 -0.21
C ASN A 103 15.49 -13.71 0.55
N PRO A 104 15.12 -14.80 1.28
CA PRO A 104 16.08 -15.52 2.09
C PRO A 104 17.22 -16.18 1.30
N ASP A 105 16.96 -16.65 0.09
CA ASP A 105 17.92 -17.43 -0.70
C ASP A 105 18.96 -16.56 -1.39
N THR A 106 18.56 -15.38 -1.87
CA THR A 106 19.34 -14.51 -2.75
C THR A 106 19.79 -13.20 -2.10
N MET A 107 19.11 -12.75 -1.04
CA MET A 107 19.45 -11.48 -0.36
C MET A 107 19.91 -11.67 1.09
N ILE A 108 19.55 -12.77 1.76
CA ILE A 108 19.97 -13.04 3.15
C ILE A 108 21.10 -14.06 3.19
N ARG A 109 20.86 -15.27 2.66
CA ARG A 109 21.81 -16.40 2.70
C ARG A 109 23.20 -16.08 2.12
N PRO A 110 23.34 -15.28 1.04
CA PRO A 110 24.66 -14.98 0.48
C PRO A 110 25.57 -14.18 1.42
N HIS A 111 25.02 -13.50 2.44
CA HIS A 111 25.78 -12.71 3.40
C HIS A 111 25.91 -13.47 4.72
N PRO A 112 27.10 -14.01 5.08
CA PRO A 112 27.23 -14.95 6.19
C PRO A 112 26.71 -14.45 7.53
N ARG A 113 26.92 -13.16 7.83
CA ARG A 113 26.44 -12.56 9.07
C ARG A 113 24.93 -12.34 9.06
N TYR A 114 24.35 -11.92 7.94
CA TYR A 114 22.90 -11.73 7.86
C TYR A 114 22.16 -13.06 7.99
N TRP A 115 22.69 -14.12 7.35
CA TRP A 115 22.20 -15.49 7.50
C TRP A 115 22.31 -16.02 8.94
N GLU A 116 23.39 -15.72 9.66
CA GLU A 116 23.53 -16.06 11.09
C GLU A 116 22.42 -15.40 11.93
N LEU A 117 22.14 -14.11 11.68
CA LEU A 117 21.08 -13.36 12.38
C LEU A 117 19.68 -13.93 12.05
N TYR A 118 19.45 -14.35 10.81
CA TYR A 118 18.17 -14.95 10.42
C TYR A 118 17.96 -16.34 11.05
N GLN A 119 19.02 -17.14 11.18
CA GLN A 119 18.97 -18.39 11.94
C GLN A 119 18.71 -18.12 13.43
N GLN A 120 19.34 -17.10 14.00
CA GLN A 120 19.10 -16.67 15.38
C GLN A 120 17.66 -16.21 15.61
N ARG A 121 17.04 -15.57 14.60
CA ARG A 121 15.62 -15.21 14.55
C ARG A 121 14.68 -16.42 14.45
N GLY A 122 15.20 -17.63 14.21
CA GLY A 122 14.41 -18.84 14.05
C GLY A 122 13.83 -19.02 12.65
N LEU A 123 14.49 -18.47 11.61
CA LEU A 123 14.10 -18.61 10.20
C LEU A 123 12.66 -18.14 9.90
N GLY A 124 12.15 -17.16 10.66
CA GLY A 124 10.78 -16.67 10.57
C GLY A 124 9.71 -17.57 11.19
N LEU A 125 10.08 -18.73 11.75
CA LEU A 125 9.14 -19.67 12.39
C LEU A 125 8.75 -19.23 13.81
N ASP A 126 9.72 -18.69 14.55
CA ASP A 126 9.47 -18.17 15.88
C ASP A 126 8.79 -16.78 15.80
N SER A 127 8.13 -16.34 16.85
CA SER A 127 7.76 -14.93 17.01
C SER A 127 8.98 -14.09 17.40
N ALA A 128 8.97 -12.78 17.11
CA ALA A 128 10.02 -11.87 17.58
C ALA A 128 10.21 -11.96 19.11
N GLU A 129 9.12 -12.12 19.86
CA GLU A 129 9.13 -12.28 21.31
C GLU A 129 9.97 -13.49 21.76
N GLN A 130 9.75 -14.64 21.12
CA GLN A 130 10.48 -15.87 21.43
C GLN A 130 11.97 -15.76 21.04
N ALA A 131 12.26 -15.00 19.98
CA ALA A 131 13.61 -14.83 19.48
C ALA A 131 14.42 -13.77 20.24
N LEU A 132 13.76 -12.76 20.85
CA LEU A 132 14.40 -11.56 21.41
C LEU A 132 15.52 -11.89 22.40
N GLY A 133 15.29 -12.83 23.32
CA GLY A 133 16.29 -13.23 24.32
C GLY A 133 17.58 -13.85 23.75
N ARG A 134 17.61 -14.16 22.45
CA ARG A 134 18.79 -14.68 21.75
C ARG A 134 19.71 -13.55 21.30
N PHE A 135 19.20 -12.34 21.09
CA PHE A 135 19.93 -11.21 20.52
C PHE A 135 20.61 -10.36 21.59
N ARG A 136 21.84 -9.90 21.29
CA ARG A 136 22.53 -8.84 22.04
C ARG A 136 22.54 -7.56 21.22
N ASP A 137 22.89 -6.44 21.84
CA ASP A 137 22.93 -5.11 21.19
C ASP A 137 23.78 -5.12 19.91
N ARG A 138 24.93 -5.80 19.93
CA ARG A 138 25.79 -5.95 18.73
C ARG A 138 25.12 -6.75 17.60
N ASP A 139 24.27 -7.71 17.95
CA ASP A 139 23.55 -8.55 17.00
C ASP A 139 22.39 -7.73 16.38
N LEU A 140 21.70 -6.92 17.19
CA LEU A 140 20.68 -5.96 16.72
C LEU A 140 21.29 -4.86 15.83
N ARG A 141 22.47 -4.34 16.17
CA ARG A 141 23.16 -3.35 15.35
C ARG A 141 23.60 -3.91 13.99
N ASP A 142 24.18 -5.11 13.98
CA ASP A 142 24.53 -5.77 12.72
C ASP A 142 23.26 -6.05 11.88
N LEU A 143 22.12 -6.34 12.51
CA LEU A 143 20.83 -6.49 11.83
C LEU A 143 20.34 -5.17 11.22
N GLN A 144 20.42 -4.06 11.97
CA GLN A 144 20.10 -2.72 11.45
C GLN A 144 20.90 -2.39 10.19
N VAL A 145 22.19 -2.74 10.18
CA VAL A 145 23.07 -2.54 9.02
C VAL A 145 22.69 -3.47 7.87
N TRP A 146 22.64 -4.79 8.09
CA TRP A 146 22.43 -5.75 7.01
C TRP A 146 21.06 -5.64 6.34
N SER A 147 20.01 -5.33 7.10
CA SER A 147 18.68 -5.09 6.53
C SER A 147 18.66 -3.92 5.56
N ASN A 148 19.48 -2.89 5.75
CA ASN A 148 19.54 -1.76 4.81
C ASN A 148 20.56 -2.02 3.69
N LEU A 149 21.69 -2.66 4.00
CA LEU A 149 22.76 -2.93 3.05
C LEU A 149 22.35 -3.96 1.98
N ALA A 150 21.56 -4.98 2.33
CA ALA A 150 21.09 -5.99 1.38
C ALA A 150 20.15 -5.41 0.29
N TRP A 151 19.58 -4.23 0.53
CA TRP A 151 18.75 -3.48 -0.41
C TRP A 151 19.55 -2.45 -1.22
N MET A 152 20.88 -2.53 -1.25
CA MET A 152 21.70 -1.73 -2.17
C MET A 152 22.05 -2.52 -3.42
N HIS A 153 21.88 -1.91 -4.58
CA HIS A 153 22.17 -2.56 -5.85
C HIS A 153 23.66 -2.96 -5.95
N PRO A 154 24.00 -4.17 -6.46
CA PRO A 154 25.40 -4.60 -6.52
C PRO A 154 26.32 -3.70 -7.35
N LEU A 155 25.80 -3.03 -8.39
CA LEU A 155 26.58 -2.04 -9.17
C LEU A 155 27.05 -0.84 -8.34
N LEU A 156 26.38 -0.52 -7.22
CA LEU A 156 26.86 0.52 -6.32
C LEU A 156 28.17 0.09 -5.66
N LEU A 157 28.30 -1.19 -5.31
CA LEU A 157 29.54 -1.76 -4.77
C LEU A 157 30.66 -1.75 -5.83
N GLU A 158 30.34 -1.93 -7.11
CA GLU A 158 31.33 -1.84 -8.19
C GLU A 158 31.83 -0.40 -8.41
N LYS A 159 30.98 0.60 -8.19
CA LYS A 159 31.26 2.01 -8.49
C LYS A 159 31.77 2.82 -7.29
N ASP A 160 31.52 2.36 -6.08
CA ASP A 160 31.85 3.06 -4.84
C ASP A 160 32.77 2.20 -3.96
N ALA A 161 34.06 2.55 -3.94
CA ALA A 161 35.08 1.80 -3.22
C ALA A 161 34.87 1.83 -1.69
N GLU A 162 34.34 2.93 -1.14
CA GLU A 162 34.06 3.03 0.30
C GLU A 162 32.91 2.10 0.69
N LEU A 163 31.85 2.07 -0.12
CA LEU A 163 30.73 1.16 0.09
C LEU A 163 31.13 -0.31 -0.09
N ALA A 164 32.02 -0.61 -1.05
CA ALA A 164 32.57 -1.94 -1.24
C ALA A 164 33.39 -2.41 -0.02
N GLU A 165 34.25 -1.54 0.53
CA GLU A 165 35.01 -1.82 1.74
C GLU A 165 34.08 -2.02 2.95
N PHE A 166 33.07 -1.16 3.09
CA PHE A 166 32.05 -1.29 4.14
C PHE A 166 31.31 -2.63 4.05
N HIS A 167 30.87 -3.03 2.85
CA HIS A 167 30.22 -4.31 2.62
C HIS A 167 31.15 -5.50 2.92
N ALA A 168 32.43 -5.40 2.54
CA ALA A 168 33.42 -6.45 2.79
C ALA A 168 33.72 -6.67 4.29
N LYS A 169 33.58 -5.64 5.13
CA LYS A 169 33.71 -5.77 6.60
C LYS A 169 32.76 -6.82 7.16
N GLY A 170 31.52 -6.82 6.68
CA GLY A 170 30.51 -7.85 6.85
C GLY A 170 29.94 -8.06 8.26
N ARG A 171 30.57 -7.56 9.34
CA ARG A 171 30.08 -7.71 10.72
C ARG A 171 30.76 -6.76 11.72
N ARG A 172 30.22 -6.71 12.94
CA ARG A 172 30.74 -5.91 14.06
C ARG A 172 30.80 -4.43 13.69
N TYR A 173 29.69 -3.93 13.14
CA TYR A 173 29.58 -2.53 12.79
C TYR A 173 29.55 -1.66 14.06
N THR A 174 30.02 -0.41 13.96
CA THR A 174 29.89 0.61 15.00
C THR A 174 28.62 1.43 14.78
N GLU A 175 28.22 2.24 15.77
CA GLU A 175 27.09 3.16 15.60
C GLU A 175 27.40 4.25 14.57
N GLU A 176 28.65 4.73 14.51
CA GLU A 176 29.10 5.69 13.50
C GLU A 176 29.01 5.12 12.08
N GLU A 177 29.45 3.87 11.89
CA GLU A 177 29.36 3.15 10.62
C GLU A 177 27.92 2.90 10.18
N LYS A 178 27.04 2.52 11.12
CA LYS A 178 25.61 2.39 10.85
C LYS A 178 25.02 3.71 10.36
N ASN A 179 25.29 4.81 11.06
CA ASN A 179 24.80 6.12 10.66
C ASN A 179 25.37 6.58 9.32
N TRP A 180 26.65 6.31 9.06
CA TRP A 180 27.27 6.55 7.75
C TRP A 180 26.52 5.82 6.63
N LEU A 181 26.16 4.55 6.80
CA LEU A 181 25.40 3.79 5.79
C LEU A 181 24.03 4.43 5.52
N LEU A 182 23.31 4.83 6.58
CA LEU A 182 21.98 5.43 6.46
C LEU A 182 22.03 6.82 5.82
N ASP A 183 23.07 7.60 6.08
CA ASP A 183 23.31 8.87 5.40
C ASP A 183 23.69 8.65 3.94
N LYS A 184 24.52 7.63 3.65
CA LYS A 184 24.88 7.22 2.29
C LYS A 184 23.64 6.80 1.48
N GLN A 185 22.68 6.11 2.08
CA GLN A 185 21.41 5.79 1.42
C GLN A 185 20.69 7.06 0.96
N ARG A 186 20.57 8.08 1.81
CA ARG A 186 19.94 9.36 1.42
C ARG A 186 20.68 10.01 0.25
N ASP A 187 22.01 10.00 0.26
CA ASP A 187 22.81 10.56 -0.84
C ASP A 187 22.63 9.78 -2.15
N LEU A 188 22.35 8.48 -2.10
CA LEU A 188 21.99 7.66 -3.26
C LEU A 188 20.57 7.96 -3.77
N LEU A 189 19.59 8.14 -2.87
CA LEU A 189 18.24 8.55 -3.24
C LEU A 189 18.24 9.86 -4.04
N ALA A 190 19.07 10.82 -3.63
CA ALA A 190 19.22 12.11 -4.31
C ALA A 190 19.73 12.00 -5.76
N GLN A 191 20.27 10.85 -6.16
CA GLN A 191 20.79 10.61 -7.51
C GLN A 191 19.76 10.03 -8.48
N VAL A 192 18.65 9.45 -7.98
CA VAL A 192 17.67 8.73 -8.81
C VAL A 192 17.10 9.62 -9.91
N ILE A 193 16.44 10.73 -9.55
CA ILE A 193 15.80 11.63 -10.53
C ILE A 193 16.84 12.26 -11.47
N PRO A 194 17.99 12.81 -10.99
CA PRO A 194 19.02 13.35 -11.87
C PRO A 194 19.60 12.33 -12.86
N LEU A 195 19.82 11.08 -12.47
CA LEU A 195 20.35 10.06 -13.37
C LEU A 195 19.35 9.72 -14.48
N HIS A 196 18.07 9.52 -14.14
CA HIS A 196 17.02 9.28 -15.14
C HIS A 196 16.92 10.45 -16.13
N ARG A 197 16.96 11.69 -15.62
CA ARG A 197 16.96 12.88 -16.47
C ARG A 197 18.18 12.91 -17.40
N LYS A 198 19.38 12.63 -16.88
CA LYS A 198 20.62 12.55 -17.68
C LYS A 198 20.51 11.51 -18.81
N LEU A 199 19.90 10.35 -18.56
CA LEU A 199 19.67 9.32 -19.58
C LEU A 199 18.66 9.79 -20.64
N ALA A 200 17.62 10.52 -20.23
CA ALA A 200 16.64 11.10 -21.12
C ALA A 200 17.22 12.21 -22.01
N ASP A 201 18.00 13.12 -21.43
CA ASP A 201 18.65 14.24 -22.13
C ASP A 201 19.63 13.76 -23.21
N ARG A 202 20.20 12.55 -23.05
CA ARG A 202 21.06 11.89 -24.05
C ARG A 202 20.28 11.21 -25.19
N GLY A 203 18.95 11.18 -25.10
CA GLY A 203 18.08 10.45 -26.03
C GLY A 203 18.16 8.93 -25.90
N GLN A 204 18.75 8.42 -24.81
CA GLN A 204 18.90 6.99 -24.56
C GLN A 204 17.62 6.39 -23.96
N VAL A 205 16.99 7.13 -23.05
CA VAL A 205 15.76 6.71 -22.37
C VAL A 205 14.62 7.65 -22.71
N GLU A 206 13.45 7.10 -23.03
CA GLU A 206 12.21 7.86 -22.99
C GLU A 206 11.58 7.74 -21.61
N LEU A 207 11.40 8.87 -20.93
CA LEU A 207 10.65 8.92 -19.68
C LEU A 207 9.16 9.13 -19.96
N THR A 208 8.33 8.31 -19.32
CA THR A 208 6.88 8.36 -19.41
C THR A 208 6.25 8.46 -18.03
N THR A 209 4.94 8.70 -17.99
CA THR A 209 4.20 8.86 -16.74
C THR A 209 2.98 7.94 -16.66
N THR A 210 2.27 8.02 -15.55
CA THR A 210 1.09 7.22 -15.19
C THR A 210 0.13 8.15 -14.44
N PRO A 211 -1.19 7.91 -14.40
CA PRO A 211 -2.10 8.66 -13.53
C PRO A 211 -1.54 8.82 -12.11
N PHE A 212 -1.70 10.01 -11.52
CA PHE A 212 -0.82 10.51 -10.45
C PHE A 212 -0.64 9.58 -9.24
N TYR A 213 -1.75 9.11 -8.64
CA TYR A 213 -1.76 8.14 -7.53
C TYR A 213 -2.06 6.72 -8.00
N HIS A 214 -1.80 6.44 -9.27
CA HIS A 214 -2.00 5.12 -9.86
C HIS A 214 -3.47 4.58 -9.85
N PRO A 215 -4.53 5.38 -10.06
CA PRO A 215 -5.90 4.84 -10.12
C PRO A 215 -6.20 4.04 -11.40
N ILE A 216 -7.13 3.08 -11.30
CA ILE A 216 -7.71 2.40 -12.46
C ILE A 216 -8.68 3.34 -13.19
N ILE A 217 -8.17 4.12 -14.14
CA ILE A 217 -8.92 5.14 -14.89
C ILE A 217 -10.26 4.62 -15.46
N PRO A 218 -10.36 3.43 -16.08
CA PRO A 218 -11.65 2.91 -16.53
C PRO A 218 -12.71 2.86 -15.41
N LEU A 219 -12.35 2.46 -14.19
CA LEU A 219 -13.28 2.37 -13.07
C LEU A 219 -13.62 3.73 -12.47
N LEU A 220 -12.69 4.69 -12.52
CA LEU A 220 -12.99 6.09 -12.20
C LEU A 220 -13.93 6.71 -13.24
N LEU A 221 -13.79 6.41 -14.52
CA LEU A 221 -14.71 6.92 -15.54
C LEU A 221 -16.12 6.35 -15.39
N ASN A 222 -16.22 5.03 -15.21
CA ASN A 222 -17.49 4.34 -15.02
C ASN A 222 -17.27 2.90 -14.56
N LYS A 223 -17.65 2.57 -13.32
CA LYS A 223 -17.52 1.23 -12.73
C LYS A 223 -18.26 0.15 -13.52
N ARG A 224 -19.28 0.51 -14.32
CA ARG A 224 -20.00 -0.44 -15.19
C ARG A 224 -19.15 -0.98 -16.34
N LEU A 225 -18.03 -0.35 -16.68
CA LEU A 225 -17.08 -0.86 -17.67
C LEU A 225 -16.50 -2.22 -17.25
N ALA A 226 -16.50 -2.54 -15.95
CA ALA A 226 -16.12 -3.87 -15.47
C ALA A 226 -16.93 -5.01 -16.12
N ARG A 227 -18.19 -4.75 -16.49
CA ARG A 227 -19.07 -5.73 -17.12
C ARG A 227 -18.73 -6.04 -18.58
N GLU A 228 -17.87 -5.25 -19.21
CA GLU A 228 -17.38 -5.58 -20.55
C GLU A 228 -16.50 -6.84 -20.51
N ALA A 229 -15.61 -6.94 -19.50
CA ALA A 229 -14.78 -8.13 -19.27
C ALA A 229 -15.42 -9.17 -18.35
N MET A 230 -16.30 -8.76 -17.45
CA MET A 230 -16.89 -9.61 -16.42
C MET A 230 -18.43 -9.40 -16.37
N PRO A 231 -19.21 -9.96 -17.31
CA PRO A 231 -20.63 -9.62 -17.48
C PRO A 231 -21.49 -9.76 -16.21
N ASP A 232 -21.20 -10.78 -15.40
CA ASP A 232 -21.96 -11.13 -14.20
C ASP A 232 -21.35 -10.57 -12.91
N VAL A 233 -20.33 -9.73 -12.99
CA VAL A 233 -19.65 -9.16 -11.82
C VAL A 233 -20.62 -8.36 -10.97
N GLN A 234 -20.55 -8.59 -9.65
CA GLN A 234 -21.25 -7.77 -8.67
C GLN A 234 -20.56 -6.43 -8.60
N LEU A 235 -21.33 -5.36 -8.76
CA LEU A 235 -20.80 -4.01 -8.71
C LEU A 235 -21.11 -3.39 -7.34
N PRO A 236 -20.30 -2.40 -6.90
CA PRO A 236 -20.58 -1.64 -5.70
C PRO A 236 -21.96 -0.98 -5.77
N SER A 237 -22.46 -0.58 -4.60
CA SER A 237 -23.76 0.07 -4.46
C SER A 237 -23.79 1.36 -5.30
N TYR A 238 -22.69 2.12 -5.28
CA TYR A 238 -22.53 3.35 -6.04
C TYR A 238 -21.70 3.12 -7.31
N ARG A 239 -22.35 3.27 -8.48
CA ARG A 239 -21.81 2.83 -9.78
C ARG A 239 -21.34 3.97 -10.67
N ASP A 240 -21.67 5.19 -10.31
CA ASP A 240 -21.28 6.37 -11.08
C ASP A 240 -19.77 6.58 -10.96
N GLY A 241 -19.19 7.13 -12.02
CA GLY A 241 -17.78 7.50 -12.06
C GLY A 241 -17.53 8.92 -11.57
N TYR A 242 -16.25 9.26 -11.47
CA TYR A 242 -15.71 10.58 -11.17
C TYR A 242 -14.76 11.00 -12.32
N PRO A 243 -15.26 11.28 -13.55
CA PRO A 243 -14.41 11.72 -14.66
C PRO A 243 -13.56 12.96 -14.36
N GLU A 244 -14.04 13.85 -13.50
CA GLU A 244 -13.30 15.01 -13.03
C GLU A 244 -12.04 14.61 -12.22
N ASP A 245 -12.12 13.57 -11.39
CA ASP A 245 -10.98 13.08 -10.61
C ASP A 245 -9.98 12.38 -11.55
N ALA A 246 -10.48 11.57 -12.50
CA ALA A 246 -9.65 10.98 -13.56
C ALA A 246 -8.87 12.06 -14.36
N GLU A 247 -9.51 13.20 -14.66
CA GLU A 247 -8.83 14.34 -15.30
C GLU A 247 -7.75 14.95 -14.40
N VAL A 248 -8.01 15.09 -13.11
CA VAL A 248 -7.02 15.61 -12.14
C VAL A 248 -5.78 14.71 -12.11
N HIS A 249 -5.94 13.39 -12.05
CA HIS A 249 -4.81 12.45 -12.04
C HIS A 249 -3.93 12.57 -13.29
N ILE A 250 -4.53 12.66 -14.47
CA ILE A 250 -3.80 12.77 -15.74
C ILE A 250 -3.12 14.13 -15.85
N ARG A 251 -3.84 15.21 -15.53
CA ARG A 251 -3.30 16.58 -15.58
C ARG A 251 -2.11 16.74 -14.64
N ARG A 252 -2.25 16.31 -13.38
CA ARG A 252 -1.18 16.38 -12.38
C ARG A 252 0.03 15.53 -12.76
N ALA A 253 -0.18 14.36 -13.37
CA ALA A 253 0.92 13.52 -13.85
C ALA A 253 1.75 14.23 -14.91
N VAL A 254 1.10 14.85 -15.91
CA VAL A 254 1.76 15.63 -16.96
C VAL A 254 2.48 16.86 -16.39
N GLU A 255 1.88 17.56 -15.43
CA GLU A 255 2.49 18.71 -14.74
C GLU A 255 3.72 18.29 -13.93
N SER A 256 3.63 17.20 -13.18
CA SER A 256 4.73 16.64 -12.38
C SER A 256 5.91 16.24 -13.27
N HIS A 257 5.64 15.52 -14.35
CA HIS A 257 6.67 15.10 -15.30
C HIS A 257 7.39 16.31 -15.93
N ARG A 258 6.64 17.35 -16.33
CA ARG A 258 7.24 18.60 -16.84
C ARG A 258 8.09 19.30 -15.80
N ARG A 259 7.66 19.34 -14.53
CA ARG A 259 8.41 19.97 -13.44
C ARG A 259 9.75 19.27 -13.19
N LEU A 260 9.76 17.93 -13.19
CA LEU A 260 10.94 17.14 -12.86
C LEU A 260 11.92 16.98 -14.03
N PHE A 261 11.39 16.76 -15.24
CA PHE A 261 12.19 16.40 -16.41
C PHE A 261 12.25 17.49 -17.49
N GLY A 262 11.51 18.59 -17.32
CA GLY A 262 11.54 19.75 -18.23
C GLY A 262 10.56 19.68 -19.41
N GLU A 263 10.12 18.48 -19.79
CA GLU A 263 9.18 18.26 -20.91
C GLU A 263 7.91 17.53 -20.47
N ARG A 264 6.83 17.69 -21.25
CA ARG A 264 5.61 16.89 -21.05
C ARG A 264 5.84 15.46 -21.57
N PRO A 265 5.30 14.42 -20.91
CA PRO A 265 5.44 13.05 -21.37
C PRO A 265 4.62 12.85 -22.64
N ARG A 266 5.16 12.07 -23.58
CA ARG A 266 4.45 11.66 -24.80
C ARG A 266 3.74 10.33 -24.64
N GLY A 267 4.34 9.42 -23.86
CA GLY A 267 3.78 8.14 -23.50
C GLY A 267 3.15 8.14 -22.13
N MET A 268 2.14 7.28 -21.94
CA MET A 268 1.60 6.94 -20.64
C MET A 268 1.45 5.43 -20.49
N TRP A 269 1.88 4.88 -19.36
CA TRP A 269 1.39 3.59 -18.88
C TRP A 269 0.08 3.85 -18.14
N PRO A 270 -1.08 3.38 -18.62
CA PRO A 270 -2.27 3.36 -17.79
C PRO A 270 -2.02 2.42 -16.61
N SER A 271 -2.41 2.79 -15.40
CA SER A 271 -2.23 1.96 -14.20
C SER A 271 -2.69 0.53 -14.46
N GLU A 272 -1.81 -0.45 -14.20
CA GLU A 272 -2.09 -1.88 -14.43
C GLU A 272 -2.42 -2.21 -15.90
N GLY A 273 -1.89 -1.44 -16.85
CA GLY A 273 -2.26 -1.53 -18.26
C GLY A 273 -3.77 -1.34 -18.50
N SER A 274 -4.49 -0.73 -17.55
CA SER A 274 -5.94 -0.64 -17.57
C SER A 274 -6.45 0.36 -18.59
N VAL A 275 -7.21 -0.14 -19.56
CA VAL A 275 -7.67 0.65 -20.69
C VAL A 275 -9.17 0.51 -20.91
N CYS A 276 -9.75 1.51 -21.58
CA CYS A 276 -11.08 1.45 -22.17
C CYS A 276 -11.20 2.46 -23.31
N GLN A 277 -12.10 2.23 -24.26
CA GLN A 277 -12.34 3.15 -25.38
C GLN A 277 -12.63 4.61 -24.93
N ALA A 278 -13.37 4.79 -23.83
CA ALA A 278 -13.82 6.10 -23.36
C ALA A 278 -12.70 7.00 -22.81
N MET A 279 -11.52 6.45 -22.46
CA MET A 279 -10.43 7.25 -21.89
C MET A 279 -9.60 8.00 -22.94
N ILE A 280 -9.70 7.63 -24.22
CA ILE A 280 -8.84 8.13 -25.29
C ILE A 280 -8.92 9.67 -25.45
N PRO A 281 -10.12 10.30 -25.47
CA PRO A 281 -10.21 11.76 -25.55
C PRO A 281 -9.57 12.47 -24.36
N LEU A 282 -9.69 11.89 -23.15
CA LEU A 282 -9.15 12.46 -21.93
C LEU A 282 -7.62 12.48 -21.97
N LEU A 283 -6.99 11.37 -22.36
CA LEU A 283 -5.53 11.29 -22.51
C LEU A 283 -5.02 12.25 -23.60
N ALA A 284 -5.65 12.25 -24.78
CA ALA A 284 -5.26 13.10 -25.90
C ALA A 284 -5.36 14.60 -25.56
N LYS A 285 -6.40 15.02 -24.81
CA LYS A 285 -6.57 16.39 -24.32
C LYS A 285 -5.37 16.88 -23.51
N HIS A 286 -4.70 16.00 -22.77
CA HIS A 286 -3.52 16.34 -21.97
C HIS A 286 -2.18 16.13 -22.70
N GLY A 287 -2.23 15.85 -24.00
CA GLY A 287 -1.04 15.78 -24.86
C GLY A 287 -0.32 14.42 -24.85
N ILE A 288 -0.93 13.39 -24.26
CA ILE A 288 -0.47 12.01 -24.43
C ILE A 288 -0.65 11.63 -25.90
N GLN A 289 0.35 10.95 -26.47
CA GLN A 289 0.42 10.56 -27.88
C GLN A 289 0.35 9.04 -28.04
N TRP A 290 0.80 8.29 -27.04
CA TRP A 290 0.78 6.84 -27.06
C TRP A 290 0.55 6.22 -25.68
N ILE A 291 -0.05 5.02 -25.67
CA ILE A 291 -0.21 4.18 -24.47
C ILE A 291 0.23 2.75 -24.73
N ALA A 292 0.37 1.94 -23.69
CA ALA A 292 0.63 0.51 -23.79
C ALA A 292 -0.33 -0.30 -22.91
N THR A 293 -0.58 -1.55 -23.30
CA THR A 293 -1.39 -2.53 -22.53
C THR A 293 -1.02 -3.96 -22.96
N ASP A 294 -1.76 -4.97 -22.52
CA ASP A 294 -1.47 -6.39 -22.76
C ASP A 294 -2.06 -6.94 -24.07
N GLU A 295 -1.37 -7.94 -24.66
CA GLU A 295 -1.83 -8.65 -25.86
C GLU A 295 -3.21 -9.29 -25.70
N GLU A 296 -3.62 -9.66 -24.50
CA GLU A 296 -4.95 -10.23 -24.28
C GLU A 296 -6.06 -9.18 -24.47
N ILE A 297 -5.78 -7.90 -24.21
CA ILE A 297 -6.69 -6.80 -24.56
C ILE A 297 -6.80 -6.66 -26.08
N LEU A 298 -5.70 -6.80 -26.82
CA LEU A 298 -5.74 -6.83 -28.28
C LEU A 298 -6.53 -8.03 -28.81
N SER A 299 -6.37 -9.20 -28.18
CA SER A 299 -7.15 -10.40 -28.50
C SER A 299 -8.64 -10.13 -28.37
N ARG A 300 -9.08 -9.57 -27.23
CA ARG A 300 -10.50 -9.21 -27.02
C ARG A 300 -10.97 -8.13 -28.00
N SER A 301 -10.16 -7.10 -28.23
CA SER A 301 -10.44 -5.99 -29.15
C SER A 301 -10.55 -6.44 -30.62
N THR A 302 -9.94 -7.58 -30.97
CA THR A 302 -9.96 -8.17 -32.32
C THR A 302 -10.82 -9.44 -32.41
N HIS A 303 -11.63 -9.74 -31.39
CA HIS A 303 -12.50 -10.92 -31.33
C HIS A 303 -11.73 -12.25 -31.48
N GLY A 304 -10.55 -12.34 -30.84
CA GLY A 304 -9.71 -13.54 -30.80
C GLY A 304 -8.94 -13.82 -32.09
N LYS A 305 -8.92 -12.89 -33.05
CA LYS A 305 -8.11 -13.04 -34.28
C LYS A 305 -6.62 -13.07 -33.98
N ILE A 306 -6.18 -12.28 -33.00
CA ILE A 306 -4.81 -12.24 -32.51
C ILE A 306 -4.83 -12.89 -31.14
N SER A 307 -4.26 -14.08 -31.00
CA SER A 307 -4.25 -14.79 -29.73
C SER A 307 -3.12 -15.82 -29.71
N ARG A 308 -2.74 -16.28 -28.52
CA ARG A 308 -1.91 -17.48 -28.41
C ARG A 308 -2.76 -18.75 -28.56
N ASP A 309 -2.16 -19.80 -29.10
CA ASP A 309 -2.75 -21.14 -29.11
C ASP A 309 -2.45 -21.88 -27.79
N SER A 310 -2.97 -23.10 -27.64
CA SER A 310 -2.78 -23.91 -26.43
C SER A 310 -1.33 -24.34 -26.17
N ARG A 311 -0.41 -24.09 -27.11
CA ARG A 311 1.02 -24.34 -26.97
C ARG A 311 1.80 -23.04 -26.73
N GLY A 312 1.13 -21.89 -26.66
CA GLY A 312 1.73 -20.58 -26.43
C GLY A 312 2.21 -19.86 -27.69
N TYR A 313 1.95 -20.39 -28.89
CA TYR A 313 2.34 -19.73 -30.14
C TYR A 313 1.31 -18.67 -30.54
N VAL A 314 1.81 -17.50 -30.95
CA VAL A 314 0.96 -16.39 -31.43
C VAL A 314 0.38 -16.75 -32.80
N ARG A 315 -0.95 -16.67 -32.92
CA ARG A 315 -1.68 -16.68 -34.19
C ARG A 315 -1.62 -15.27 -34.78
N HIS A 316 -1.31 -15.19 -36.06
CA HIS A 316 -1.09 -13.91 -36.75
C HIS A 316 -0.04 -13.02 -36.05
N PRO A 317 1.19 -13.53 -35.83
CA PRO A 317 2.23 -12.77 -35.15
C PRO A 317 2.52 -11.43 -35.84
N GLU A 318 2.31 -11.34 -37.16
CA GLU A 318 2.41 -10.12 -37.94
C GLU A 318 1.54 -8.97 -37.39
N TRP A 319 0.45 -9.27 -36.68
CA TRP A 319 -0.49 -8.31 -36.11
C TRP A 319 -0.25 -8.00 -34.62
N LEU A 320 0.36 -8.90 -33.86
CA LEU A 320 0.78 -8.60 -32.48
C LEU A 320 2.01 -7.69 -32.47
N TYR A 321 3.01 -8.03 -33.29
CA TYR A 321 4.33 -7.38 -33.27
C TYR A 321 4.39 -6.13 -34.16
N ARG A 322 3.42 -5.22 -33.96
CA ARG A 322 3.30 -3.89 -34.57
C ARG A 322 2.61 -2.91 -33.63
N ALA A 323 2.77 -1.62 -33.89
CA ALA A 323 1.96 -0.59 -33.26
C ALA A 323 0.58 -0.49 -33.93
N TRP A 324 -0.42 -0.10 -33.14
CA TRP A 324 -1.78 0.14 -33.58
C TRP A 324 -2.21 1.58 -33.29
N LYS A 325 -3.32 1.97 -33.89
CA LYS A 325 -3.99 3.24 -33.60
C LYS A 325 -5.33 3.00 -32.92
N VAL A 326 -5.67 3.79 -31.91
CA VAL A 326 -7.01 3.81 -31.31
C VAL A 326 -7.62 5.18 -31.58
N VAL A 327 -8.87 5.19 -32.04
CA VAL A 327 -9.59 6.42 -32.39
C VAL A 327 -10.89 6.46 -31.61
N GLU A 328 -11.15 7.59 -30.94
CA GLU A 328 -12.41 7.87 -30.26
C GLU A 328 -12.80 9.32 -30.56
N LYS A 329 -13.93 9.51 -31.25
CA LYS A 329 -14.37 10.83 -31.76
C LYS A 329 -13.27 11.45 -32.65
N ASP A 330 -12.87 12.69 -32.38
CA ASP A 330 -11.82 13.42 -33.10
C ASP A 330 -10.41 13.22 -32.50
N HIS A 331 -10.27 12.28 -31.55
CA HIS A 331 -9.01 12.00 -30.88
C HIS A 331 -8.44 10.65 -31.29
N GLU A 332 -7.12 10.60 -31.47
CA GLU A 332 -6.39 9.37 -31.76
C GLU A 332 -5.11 9.26 -30.92
N LEU A 333 -4.74 8.03 -30.59
CA LEU A 333 -3.48 7.68 -29.92
C LEU A 333 -2.86 6.46 -30.60
N ALA A 334 -1.53 6.38 -30.57
CA ALA A 334 -0.87 5.11 -30.82
C ALA A 334 -1.01 4.19 -29.59
N ILE A 335 -1.07 2.87 -29.83
CA ILE A 335 -1.06 1.86 -28.78
C ILE A 335 -0.12 0.73 -29.16
N VAL A 336 0.65 0.24 -28.18
CA VAL A 336 1.48 -0.95 -28.31
C VAL A 336 1.00 -2.02 -27.33
N PHE A 337 1.14 -3.28 -27.71
CA PHE A 337 0.68 -4.41 -26.92
C PHE A 337 1.87 -5.27 -26.47
N ARG A 338 1.98 -5.47 -25.16
CA ARG A 338 3.01 -6.27 -24.49
C ARG A 338 3.02 -7.70 -25.05
N ASP A 339 4.21 -8.22 -25.40
CA ASP A 339 4.41 -9.66 -25.49
C ASP A 339 4.40 -10.23 -24.07
N HIS A 340 3.24 -10.73 -23.65
CA HIS A 340 3.01 -11.22 -22.29
C HIS A 340 4.00 -12.33 -21.96
N ALA A 341 4.08 -13.35 -22.81
CA ALA A 341 4.93 -14.52 -22.56
C ALA A 341 6.41 -14.15 -22.42
N LEU A 342 6.93 -13.28 -23.29
CA LEU A 342 8.34 -12.87 -23.24
C LEU A 342 8.64 -11.97 -22.04
N SER A 343 7.69 -11.10 -21.66
CA SER A 343 7.81 -10.27 -20.46
C SER A 343 7.83 -11.13 -19.19
N ASP A 344 6.97 -12.14 -19.11
CA ASP A 344 6.93 -13.09 -17.99
C ASP A 344 8.18 -13.97 -17.90
N GLN A 345 8.87 -14.21 -19.01
CA GLN A 345 10.17 -14.90 -18.95
C GLN A 345 11.16 -14.11 -18.08
N VAL A 346 11.20 -12.79 -18.23
CA VAL A 346 12.03 -11.92 -17.39
C VAL A 346 11.50 -11.88 -15.96
N GLY A 347 10.18 -11.68 -15.79
CA GLY A 347 9.58 -11.54 -14.47
C GLY A 347 9.67 -12.79 -13.58
N PHE A 348 9.55 -13.99 -14.15
CA PHE A 348 9.27 -15.20 -13.35
C PHE A 348 10.14 -16.42 -13.66
N HIS A 349 10.73 -16.50 -14.87
CA HIS A 349 11.40 -17.72 -15.32
C HIS A 349 12.92 -17.61 -15.36
N TYR A 350 13.46 -16.52 -15.88
CA TYR A 350 14.90 -16.35 -16.09
C TYR A 350 15.70 -16.23 -14.81
N GLN A 351 15.07 -15.85 -13.69
CA GLN A 351 15.66 -15.91 -12.35
C GLN A 351 16.21 -17.29 -11.96
N ARG A 352 15.80 -18.37 -12.65
CA ARG A 352 16.26 -19.75 -12.41
C ARG A 352 17.46 -20.16 -13.26
N SER A 353 17.94 -19.28 -14.14
CA SER A 353 19.01 -19.55 -15.11
C SER A 353 20.19 -18.63 -14.91
N ALA A 354 21.38 -19.03 -15.35
CA ALA A 354 22.52 -18.13 -15.40
C ALA A 354 22.21 -16.94 -16.33
N GLY A 355 22.51 -15.71 -15.88
CA GLY A 355 22.18 -14.47 -16.59
C GLY A 355 22.53 -14.47 -18.09
N PRO A 356 23.75 -14.87 -18.52
CA PRO A 356 24.12 -14.87 -19.94
C PRO A 356 23.34 -15.91 -20.76
N VAL A 357 22.95 -17.03 -20.15
CA VAL A 357 22.14 -18.08 -20.80
C VAL A 357 20.71 -17.57 -21.00
N ALA A 358 20.12 -16.96 -19.98
CA ALA A 358 18.81 -16.34 -20.07
C ALA A 358 18.77 -15.21 -21.12
N ALA A 359 19.79 -14.35 -21.16
CA ALA A 359 19.90 -13.30 -22.16
C ALA A 359 20.04 -13.85 -23.59
N ALA A 360 20.83 -14.92 -23.79
CA ALA A 360 20.95 -15.57 -25.09
C ALA A 360 19.63 -16.21 -25.56
N ASP A 361 18.90 -16.86 -24.66
CA ASP A 361 17.58 -17.40 -24.95
C ASP A 361 16.55 -16.30 -25.31
N PHE A 362 16.57 -15.18 -24.58
CA PHE A 362 15.73 -14.01 -24.89
C PHE A 362 15.99 -13.48 -26.31
N LEU A 363 17.26 -13.28 -26.67
CA LEU A 363 17.62 -12.82 -28.03
C LEU A 363 17.26 -13.86 -29.10
N GLY A 364 17.43 -15.15 -28.82
CA GLY A 364 16.97 -16.23 -29.71
C GLY A 364 15.47 -16.20 -29.96
N LYS A 365 14.66 -15.90 -28.93
CA LYS A 365 13.22 -15.69 -29.07
C LYS A 365 12.89 -14.46 -29.92
N LEU A 366 13.63 -13.35 -29.78
CA LEU A 366 13.47 -12.19 -30.67
C LEU A 366 13.75 -12.54 -32.13
N HIS A 367 14.81 -13.29 -32.42
CA HIS A 367 15.10 -13.73 -33.79
C HIS A 367 13.97 -14.61 -34.35
N ALA A 368 13.43 -15.52 -33.55
CA ALA A 368 12.31 -16.36 -33.95
C ALA A 368 11.05 -15.53 -34.27
N ILE A 369 10.75 -14.52 -33.44
CA ILE A 369 9.66 -13.56 -33.68
C ILE A 369 9.88 -12.79 -34.99
N GLY A 370 11.10 -12.27 -35.21
CA GLY A 370 11.45 -11.60 -36.45
C GLY A 370 11.22 -12.50 -37.68
N GLN A 371 11.63 -13.76 -37.63
CA GLN A 371 11.41 -14.72 -38.71
C GLN A 371 9.93 -15.02 -38.96
N ALA A 372 9.14 -15.15 -37.91
CA ALA A 372 7.69 -15.33 -38.00
C ALA A 372 7.01 -14.10 -38.63
N CYS A 373 7.54 -12.91 -38.36
CA CYS A 373 7.03 -11.62 -38.83
C CYS A 373 7.75 -11.09 -40.07
N ARG A 374 8.44 -11.93 -40.86
CA ARG A 374 9.25 -11.49 -42.01
C ARG A 374 8.50 -10.69 -43.09
N GLN A 375 7.17 -10.69 -43.05
CA GLN A 375 6.31 -9.90 -43.94
C GLN A 375 6.06 -8.49 -43.41
N ASN A 376 6.30 -8.24 -42.12
CA ASN A 376 6.23 -6.90 -41.55
C ASN A 376 7.42 -6.07 -42.06
N PRO A 377 7.20 -4.81 -42.49
CA PRO A 377 8.28 -3.89 -42.82
C PRO A 377 9.27 -3.71 -41.67
N VAL A 378 8.75 -3.61 -40.44
CA VAL A 378 9.51 -3.64 -39.18
C VAL A 378 8.73 -4.44 -38.15
N THR A 379 9.41 -5.31 -37.42
CA THR A 379 8.81 -6.10 -36.34
C THR A 379 9.06 -5.41 -35.01
N LEU A 380 8.02 -4.89 -34.35
CA LEU A 380 8.10 -4.29 -33.02
C LEU A 380 7.82 -5.34 -31.96
N VAL A 381 8.72 -5.55 -31.01
CA VAL A 381 8.50 -6.46 -29.87
C VAL A 381 8.48 -5.65 -28.58
N PRO A 382 7.29 -5.31 -28.07
CA PRO A 382 7.14 -4.64 -26.78
C PRO A 382 7.30 -5.66 -25.64
N VAL A 383 8.26 -5.40 -24.76
CA VAL A 383 8.46 -6.18 -23.53
C VAL A 383 8.30 -5.21 -22.36
N ILE A 384 7.21 -5.37 -21.63
CA ILE A 384 6.70 -4.39 -20.67
C ILE A 384 6.43 -5.09 -19.36
N LEU A 385 6.99 -4.61 -18.26
CA LEU A 385 6.87 -5.21 -16.94
C LEU A 385 7.32 -4.24 -15.86
N ASP A 386 7.01 -4.58 -14.61
CA ASP A 386 7.49 -3.84 -13.45
C ASP A 386 9.01 -3.85 -13.36
N GLY A 387 9.56 -2.75 -12.87
CA GLY A 387 10.98 -2.50 -12.78
C GLY A 387 11.59 -2.99 -11.47
N GLU A 388 10.82 -3.35 -10.45
CA GLU A 388 11.33 -3.68 -9.11
C GLU A 388 11.13 -5.14 -8.70
N ASN A 389 10.08 -5.78 -9.20
CA ASN A 389 9.52 -7.00 -8.60
C ASN A 389 10.41 -8.24 -8.75
N CYS A 390 11.06 -8.45 -9.89
CA CYS A 390 11.74 -9.73 -10.16
C CYS A 390 13.17 -9.81 -9.60
N TRP A 391 13.84 -8.68 -9.36
CA TRP A 391 15.29 -8.67 -9.15
C TRP A 391 15.73 -9.32 -7.84
N GLU A 392 14.88 -9.33 -6.83
CA GLU A 392 15.16 -10.01 -5.56
C GLU A 392 15.34 -11.52 -5.75
N TYR A 393 14.75 -12.13 -6.78
CA TYR A 393 14.84 -13.56 -7.02
C TYR A 393 16.04 -13.95 -7.89
N TYR A 394 16.73 -12.97 -8.49
CA TYR A 394 17.97 -13.20 -9.21
C TYR A 394 19.15 -13.28 -8.22
N PRO A 395 20.06 -14.27 -8.34
CA PRO A 395 21.16 -14.45 -7.39
C PRO A 395 22.09 -13.23 -7.21
N ASP A 396 22.15 -12.33 -8.19
CA ASP A 396 22.98 -11.14 -8.22
C ASP A 396 22.18 -9.85 -8.47
N GLY A 397 20.89 -9.85 -8.10
CA GLY A 397 20.01 -8.70 -8.34
C GLY A 397 19.73 -8.41 -9.82
N GLY A 398 19.98 -9.37 -10.71
CA GLY A 398 19.74 -9.23 -12.15
C GLY A 398 20.94 -8.68 -12.94
N VAL A 399 22.05 -8.37 -12.27
CA VAL A 399 23.22 -7.71 -12.89
C VAL A 399 23.76 -8.49 -14.07
N SER A 400 24.02 -9.79 -13.91
CA SER A 400 24.55 -10.64 -14.98
C SER A 400 23.58 -10.76 -16.16
N PHE A 401 22.27 -10.83 -15.89
CA PHE A 401 21.24 -10.90 -16.93
C PHE A 401 21.14 -9.58 -17.71
N LEU A 402 20.91 -8.45 -17.05
CA LEU A 402 20.72 -7.15 -17.69
C LEU A 402 21.97 -6.71 -18.46
N ARG A 403 23.16 -6.87 -17.87
CA ARG A 403 24.42 -6.56 -18.55
C ARG A 403 24.60 -7.40 -19.81
N SER A 404 24.32 -8.71 -19.74
CA SER A 404 24.40 -9.60 -20.90
C SER A 404 23.36 -9.24 -21.96
N LEU A 405 22.11 -8.99 -21.56
CA LEU A 405 21.02 -8.65 -22.46
C LEU A 405 21.32 -7.36 -23.21
N TYR A 406 21.67 -6.28 -22.50
CA TYR A 406 21.89 -4.97 -23.10
C TYR A 406 23.10 -4.99 -24.04
N GLN A 407 24.23 -5.53 -23.59
CA GLN A 407 25.45 -5.58 -24.40
C GLN A 407 25.30 -6.46 -25.64
N ASN A 408 24.61 -7.60 -25.53
CA ASN A 408 24.43 -8.49 -26.67
C ASN A 408 23.38 -7.94 -27.64
N ALA A 409 22.30 -7.32 -27.15
CA ALA A 409 21.27 -6.73 -28.00
C ALA A 409 21.82 -5.58 -28.87
N VAL A 410 22.69 -4.71 -28.34
CA VAL A 410 23.29 -3.62 -29.15
C VAL A 410 24.32 -4.11 -30.16
N ARG A 411 24.92 -5.29 -29.95
CA ARG A 411 25.89 -5.91 -30.86
C ARG A 411 25.22 -6.77 -31.93
N ASP A 412 23.97 -7.14 -31.72
CA ASP A 412 23.23 -8.01 -32.62
C ASP A 412 22.77 -7.23 -33.87
N PRO A 413 23.19 -7.64 -35.09
CA PRO A 413 22.82 -6.92 -36.31
C PRO A 413 21.34 -7.04 -36.69
N HIS A 414 20.58 -7.91 -36.02
CA HIS A 414 19.17 -8.16 -36.27
C HIS A 414 18.25 -7.63 -35.17
N VAL A 415 18.80 -7.14 -34.06
CA VAL A 415 18.03 -6.52 -32.97
C VAL A 415 18.42 -5.05 -32.86
N ARG A 416 17.42 -4.17 -32.82
CA ARG A 416 17.61 -2.74 -32.56
C ARG A 416 16.83 -2.39 -31.29
N PRO A 417 17.49 -2.18 -30.15
CA PRO A 417 16.85 -1.56 -28.99
C PRO A 417 16.35 -0.16 -29.34
N VAL A 418 15.11 0.15 -28.99
CA VAL A 418 14.45 1.44 -29.29
C VAL A 418 13.65 1.92 -28.09
N THR A 419 13.44 3.24 -28.00
CA THR A 419 12.32 3.74 -27.19
C THR A 419 11.01 3.60 -27.97
N ILE A 420 9.88 3.47 -27.27
CA ILE A 420 8.58 3.29 -27.92
C ILE A 420 8.25 4.51 -28.79
N GLY A 421 8.41 5.72 -28.27
CA GLY A 421 8.17 6.98 -28.97
C GLY A 421 9.15 7.28 -30.10
N GLU A 422 10.40 6.78 -30.07
CA GLU A 422 11.29 6.79 -31.23
C GLU A 422 10.71 5.91 -32.34
N HIS A 423 10.37 4.67 -32.02
CA HIS A 423 9.83 3.72 -32.97
C HIS A 423 8.54 4.23 -33.62
N LEU A 424 7.60 4.77 -32.84
CA LEU A 424 6.32 5.30 -33.32
C LEU A 424 6.47 6.53 -34.22
N ARG A 425 7.53 7.34 -34.06
CA ARG A 425 7.80 8.46 -34.96
C ARG A 425 8.39 8.01 -36.28
N GLU A 426 9.27 7.01 -36.25
CA GLU A 426 9.87 6.42 -37.46
C GLU A 426 8.87 5.56 -38.24
N HIS A 427 7.98 4.87 -37.53
CA HIS A 427 7.00 3.93 -38.07
C HIS A 427 5.60 4.21 -37.47
N PRO A 428 4.93 5.32 -37.85
CA PRO A 428 3.61 5.64 -37.34
C PRO A 428 2.59 4.52 -37.63
N PRO A 429 1.72 4.17 -36.67
CA PRO A 429 0.73 3.12 -36.87
C PRO A 429 -0.34 3.54 -37.89
N PHE A 430 -0.64 2.64 -38.83
CA PHE A 430 -1.71 2.82 -39.80
C PHE A 430 -2.98 2.06 -39.42
N ASP A 431 -2.83 0.84 -38.92
CA ASP A 431 -3.96 -0.04 -38.58
C ASP A 431 -4.68 0.44 -37.32
N VAL A 432 -6.01 0.45 -37.38
CA VAL A 432 -6.88 0.92 -36.30
C VAL A 432 -7.46 -0.26 -35.54
N VAL A 433 -7.36 -0.24 -34.20
CA VAL A 433 -8.06 -1.19 -33.33
C VAL A 433 -9.57 -0.93 -33.48
N PRO A 434 -10.40 -1.92 -33.84
CA PRO A 434 -11.82 -1.69 -34.12
C PRO A 434 -12.59 -1.07 -32.94
N ARG A 435 -12.33 -1.59 -31.74
CA ARG A 435 -12.80 -1.07 -30.45
C ARG A 435 -11.81 -1.52 -29.39
N LEU A 436 -11.32 -0.59 -28.60
CA LEU A 436 -10.46 -0.90 -27.46
C LEU A 436 -11.31 -1.50 -26.34
N PHE A 437 -11.11 -2.80 -26.12
CA PHE A 437 -11.78 -3.56 -25.07
C PHE A 437 -11.41 -3.02 -23.69
N ALA A 438 -12.39 -2.92 -22.79
CA ALA A 438 -12.15 -2.49 -21.42
C ALA A 438 -11.59 -3.64 -20.57
N GLY A 439 -10.36 -3.49 -20.07
CA GLY A 439 -9.70 -4.46 -19.21
C GLY A 439 -8.31 -3.98 -18.77
N SER A 440 -7.62 -4.82 -17.98
CA SER A 440 -6.25 -4.58 -17.52
C SER A 440 -5.26 -5.57 -18.14
N TRP A 441 -3.97 -5.40 -17.85
CA TRP A 441 -2.96 -6.35 -18.25
C TRP A 441 -3.01 -7.70 -17.52
N ILE A 442 -3.76 -7.79 -16.41
CA ILE A 442 -3.94 -9.02 -15.64
C ILE A 442 -5.25 -9.66 -16.03
N SER A 443 -5.17 -10.85 -16.61
CA SER A 443 -6.33 -11.66 -17.01
C SER A 443 -7.36 -10.91 -17.87
N HIS A 444 -6.90 -9.90 -18.62
CA HIS A 444 -7.71 -9.04 -19.50
C HIS A 444 -9.00 -8.49 -18.86
N ASN A 445 -9.03 -8.26 -17.54
CA ASN A 445 -10.24 -7.89 -16.81
C ASN A 445 -9.93 -6.92 -15.65
N PHE A 446 -10.91 -6.68 -14.76
CA PHE A 446 -10.73 -5.80 -13.59
C PHE A 446 -10.98 -6.51 -12.25
N ALA A 447 -10.94 -7.85 -12.21
CA ALA A 447 -11.35 -8.64 -11.06
C ALA A 447 -10.58 -8.29 -9.78
N ILE A 448 -9.32 -7.90 -9.93
CA ILE A 448 -8.44 -7.49 -8.82
C ILE A 448 -8.90 -6.20 -8.13
N TRP A 449 -9.62 -5.31 -8.81
CA TRP A 449 -9.95 -3.99 -8.28
C TRP A 449 -11.45 -3.74 -8.13
N ILE A 450 -12.29 -4.65 -8.59
CA ILE A 450 -13.75 -4.55 -8.46
C ILE A 450 -14.42 -5.91 -8.66
N GLY A 451 -15.38 -6.23 -7.80
CA GLY A 451 -16.20 -7.41 -7.95
C GLY A 451 -16.35 -8.20 -6.68
N HIS A 452 -15.24 -8.34 -5.92
CA HIS A 452 -15.27 -8.97 -4.63
C HIS A 452 -16.01 -8.10 -3.61
N GLU A 453 -16.52 -8.71 -2.55
CA GLU A 453 -17.28 -8.00 -1.50
C GLU A 453 -16.43 -6.92 -0.83
N GLU A 454 -15.15 -7.21 -0.62
CA GLU A 454 -14.18 -6.28 -0.02
C GLU A 454 -13.90 -5.09 -0.94
N ASP A 455 -13.62 -5.31 -2.24
CA ASP A 455 -13.43 -4.23 -3.21
C ASP A 455 -14.66 -3.33 -3.27
N ASN A 456 -15.84 -3.94 -3.33
CA ASN A 456 -17.11 -3.21 -3.43
C ASN A 456 -17.36 -2.37 -2.18
N ARG A 457 -17.04 -2.89 -0.98
CA ARG A 457 -17.08 -2.11 0.27
C ARG A 457 -16.07 -0.96 0.25
N GLY A 458 -14.87 -1.17 -0.29
CA GLY A 458 -13.87 -0.11 -0.48
C GLY A 458 -14.39 1.00 -1.39
N TRP A 459 -14.95 0.65 -2.55
CA TRP A 459 -15.52 1.62 -3.48
C TRP A 459 -16.71 2.39 -2.89
N ASP A 460 -17.55 1.72 -2.11
CA ASP A 460 -18.69 2.35 -1.44
C ASP A 460 -18.22 3.32 -0.35
N ALA A 461 -17.23 2.94 0.48
CA ALA A 461 -16.65 3.81 1.51
C ALA A 461 -15.97 5.06 0.90
N LEU A 462 -15.25 4.89 -0.21
CA LEU A 462 -14.66 5.98 -0.97
C LEU A 462 -15.73 6.92 -1.54
N HIS A 463 -16.81 6.37 -2.11
CA HIS A 463 -17.93 7.17 -2.63
C HIS A 463 -18.56 8.03 -1.54
N GLU A 464 -18.90 7.43 -0.40
CA GLU A 464 -19.58 8.12 0.70
C GLU A 464 -18.74 9.27 1.25
N THR A 465 -17.44 9.02 1.43
CA THR A 465 -16.47 10.02 1.89
C THR A 465 -16.30 11.15 0.88
N ARG A 466 -16.19 10.83 -0.42
CA ARG A 466 -16.11 11.84 -1.48
C ARG A 466 -17.38 12.69 -1.54
N GLN A 467 -18.56 12.08 -1.44
CA GLN A 467 -19.83 12.82 -1.43
C GLN A 467 -19.96 13.72 -0.20
N PHE A 468 -19.45 13.30 0.96
CA PHE A 468 -19.34 14.15 2.13
C PHE A 468 -18.47 15.38 1.86
N LEU A 469 -17.26 15.21 1.32
CA LEU A 469 -16.37 16.31 0.95
C LEU A 469 -17.02 17.27 -0.05
N VAL A 470 -17.69 16.76 -1.09
CA VAL A 470 -18.40 17.59 -2.08
C VAL A 470 -19.48 18.45 -1.43
N ARG A 471 -20.28 17.87 -0.52
CA ARG A 471 -21.31 18.62 0.22
C ARG A 471 -20.68 19.68 1.12
N GLU A 472 -19.64 19.33 1.88
CA GLU A 472 -18.95 20.27 2.77
C GLU A 472 -18.31 21.44 2.03
N ALA A 473 -17.71 21.18 0.85
CA ALA A 473 -17.14 22.21 0.00
C ALA A 473 -18.17 23.26 -0.46
N GLN A 474 -19.45 22.86 -0.60
CA GLN A 474 -20.54 23.76 -1.00
C GLN A 474 -21.05 24.64 0.16
N THR A 475 -20.74 24.29 1.42
CA THR A 475 -21.22 25.05 2.58
C THR A 475 -20.51 26.40 2.75
N GLY A 476 -19.32 26.56 2.17
CA GLY A 476 -18.48 27.75 2.32
C GLY A 476 -17.85 27.92 3.71
N ARG A 477 -17.91 26.89 4.58
CA ARG A 477 -17.36 26.93 5.94
C ARG A 477 -15.85 26.72 6.01
N HIS A 478 -15.27 26.07 5.01
CA HIS A 478 -13.85 25.65 5.00
C HIS A 478 -13.05 26.51 4.03
N ASP A 479 -11.80 26.82 4.38
CA ASP A 479 -10.91 27.51 3.47
C ASP A 479 -10.42 26.60 2.32
N GLN A 480 -9.87 27.22 1.27
CA GLN A 480 -9.43 26.49 0.08
C GLN A 480 -8.24 25.55 0.36
N ALA A 481 -7.39 25.88 1.33
CA ALA A 481 -6.23 25.07 1.67
C ALA A 481 -6.64 23.76 2.37
N THR A 482 -7.61 23.84 3.28
CA THR A 482 -8.19 22.70 3.99
C THR A 482 -8.93 21.79 3.02
N LEU A 483 -9.75 22.37 2.14
CA LEU A 483 -10.42 21.61 1.07
C LEU A 483 -9.43 20.93 0.13
N ALA A 484 -8.34 21.60 -0.24
CA ALA A 484 -7.31 21.01 -1.10
C ALA A 484 -6.62 19.80 -0.43
N ARG A 485 -6.31 19.89 0.87
CA ARG A 485 -5.78 18.74 1.64
C ARG A 485 -6.79 17.60 1.73
N ALA A 486 -8.06 17.89 1.95
CA ALA A 486 -9.10 16.87 2.00
C ALA A 486 -9.33 16.19 0.63
N TRP A 487 -9.23 16.94 -0.47
CA TRP A 487 -9.24 16.35 -1.81
C TRP A 487 -8.00 15.50 -2.09
N GLU A 488 -6.84 15.87 -1.54
CA GLU A 488 -5.62 15.06 -1.67
C GLU A 488 -5.79 13.66 -1.11
N GLU A 489 -6.41 13.54 0.07
CA GLU A 489 -6.72 12.25 0.69
C GLU A 489 -7.66 11.39 -0.18
N ILE A 490 -8.63 12.00 -0.87
CA ILE A 490 -9.47 11.29 -1.85
C ILE A 490 -8.64 10.78 -3.02
N TYR A 491 -7.78 11.62 -3.61
CA TYR A 491 -6.95 11.21 -4.74
C TYR A 491 -5.96 10.11 -4.36
N ILE A 492 -5.42 10.13 -3.14
CA ILE A 492 -4.60 9.03 -2.61
C ILE A 492 -5.44 7.75 -2.51
N ALA A 493 -6.62 7.82 -1.90
CA ALA A 493 -7.52 6.67 -1.70
C ALA A 493 -8.08 6.07 -3.01
N GLU A 494 -8.00 6.80 -4.13
CA GLU A 494 -8.35 6.29 -5.46
C GLU A 494 -7.28 5.38 -6.09
N GLY A 495 -6.07 5.31 -5.50
CA GLY A 495 -4.98 4.47 -5.99
C GLY A 495 -5.34 2.99 -6.06
N SER A 496 -4.89 2.31 -7.11
CA SER A 496 -5.23 0.89 -7.33
C SER A 496 -4.65 -0.04 -6.27
N ASP A 497 -3.55 0.35 -5.64
CA ASP A 497 -2.81 -0.45 -4.66
C ASP A 497 -3.66 -0.85 -3.46
N TRP A 498 -4.62 -0.01 -3.03
CA TRP A 498 -5.48 -0.32 -1.90
C TRP A 498 -6.39 -1.52 -2.17
N PHE A 499 -6.90 -1.60 -3.40
CA PHE A 499 -7.82 -2.66 -3.83
C PHE A 499 -7.09 -3.95 -4.20
N TRP A 500 -5.80 -3.88 -4.54
CA TRP A 500 -4.99 -5.06 -4.85
C TRP A 500 -4.97 -6.11 -3.72
N TRP A 501 -5.05 -5.65 -2.47
CA TRP A 501 -4.99 -6.49 -1.27
C TRP A 501 -6.37 -6.90 -0.73
N TYR A 502 -7.45 -6.52 -1.42
CA TYR A 502 -8.80 -6.95 -1.09
C TYR A 502 -9.17 -8.22 -1.86
N GLY A 503 -9.95 -9.08 -1.20
CA GLY A 503 -10.33 -10.38 -1.74
C GLY A 503 -9.29 -11.49 -1.56
N ASP A 504 -9.50 -12.60 -2.27
CA ASP A 504 -8.75 -13.84 -2.08
C ASP A 504 -7.58 -13.99 -3.08
N ASP A 505 -7.41 -13.02 -3.99
CA ASP A 505 -6.49 -13.13 -5.14
C ASP A 505 -5.02 -12.92 -4.74
N HIS A 506 -4.75 -12.00 -3.82
CA HIS A 506 -3.40 -11.66 -3.37
C HIS A 506 -3.34 -11.46 -1.85
N SER A 507 -2.19 -11.77 -1.26
CA SER A 507 -1.94 -11.54 0.16
C SER A 507 -0.46 -11.28 0.43
N SER A 508 -0.21 -10.47 1.45
CA SER A 508 1.09 -10.12 1.98
C SER A 508 1.08 -10.17 3.51
N ALA A 509 2.27 -10.09 4.13
CA ALA A 509 2.36 -9.91 5.58
C ALA A 509 1.81 -8.54 6.05
N LEU A 510 1.47 -7.63 5.13
CA LEU A 510 1.08 -6.24 5.39
C LEU A 510 -0.37 -5.92 4.99
N ASP A 511 -1.21 -6.89 4.62
CA ASP A 511 -2.58 -6.63 4.12
C ASP A 511 -3.41 -5.75 5.08
N ALA A 512 -3.29 -6.03 6.38
CA ALA A 512 -3.96 -5.24 7.41
C ALA A 512 -3.47 -3.77 7.46
N LEU A 513 -2.22 -3.52 7.10
CA LEU A 513 -1.67 -2.16 7.03
C LEU A 513 -2.19 -1.42 5.79
N PHE A 514 -2.29 -2.09 4.63
CA PHE A 514 -2.89 -1.48 3.44
C PHE A 514 -4.36 -1.11 3.67
N ASP A 515 -5.15 -2.03 4.26
CA ASP A 515 -6.53 -1.73 4.64
C ASP A 515 -6.63 -0.56 5.62
N HIS A 516 -5.74 -0.52 6.61
CA HIS A 516 -5.67 0.57 7.57
C HIS A 516 -5.37 1.91 6.91
N LEU A 517 -4.36 1.98 6.06
CA LEU A 517 -3.98 3.22 5.37
C LEU A 517 -5.10 3.72 4.46
N PHE A 518 -5.71 2.83 3.65
CA PHE A 518 -6.88 3.19 2.84
C PHE A 518 -7.98 3.84 3.68
N ARG A 519 -8.41 3.18 4.77
CA ARG A 519 -9.44 3.72 5.67
C ARG A 519 -8.95 4.98 6.38
N LYS A 520 -7.67 5.10 6.69
CA LYS A 520 -7.07 6.27 7.33
C LYS A 520 -7.15 7.50 6.42
N HIS A 521 -6.84 7.37 5.13
CA HIS A 521 -7.04 8.45 4.16
C HIS A 521 -8.50 8.91 4.13
N LEU A 522 -9.45 7.96 4.11
CA LEU A 522 -10.88 8.31 4.18
C LEU A 522 -11.25 9.04 5.49
N ARG A 523 -10.74 8.58 6.64
CA ARG A 523 -10.96 9.25 7.94
C ARG A 523 -10.34 10.65 7.99
N ASN A 524 -9.16 10.82 7.41
CA ASN A 524 -8.46 12.11 7.38
C ASN A 524 -9.29 13.19 6.67
N VAL A 525 -10.10 12.84 5.66
CA VAL A 525 -11.07 13.77 5.03
C VAL A 525 -12.03 14.35 6.07
N TYR A 526 -12.64 13.53 6.93
CA TYR A 526 -13.55 14.00 7.97
C TYR A 526 -12.80 14.84 9.01
N THR A 527 -11.64 14.37 9.47
CA THR A 527 -10.82 15.10 10.45
C THR A 527 -10.40 16.47 9.95
N LEU A 528 -9.97 16.59 8.70
CA LEU A 528 -9.58 17.86 8.08
C LEU A 528 -10.76 18.85 8.01
N LEU A 529 -11.98 18.35 7.84
CA LEU A 529 -13.19 19.16 7.78
C LEU A 529 -13.88 19.33 9.15
N GLY A 530 -13.20 18.95 10.25
CA GLY A 530 -13.72 19.09 11.61
C GLY A 530 -14.96 18.25 11.89
N ALA A 531 -15.07 17.07 11.28
CA ALA A 531 -16.16 16.13 11.47
C ALA A 531 -15.66 14.78 12.01
N ASP A 532 -16.51 14.11 12.77
CA ASP A 532 -16.27 12.74 13.22
C ASP A 532 -16.38 11.76 12.03
N PRO A 533 -15.38 10.90 11.79
CA PRO A 533 -15.50 9.88 10.77
C PRO A 533 -16.58 8.84 11.12
N PRO A 534 -17.31 8.29 10.14
CA PRO A 534 -18.27 7.21 10.37
C PRO A 534 -17.62 6.00 11.05
N GLY A 535 -18.33 5.38 12.01
CA GLY A 535 -17.86 4.20 12.74
C GLY A 535 -17.43 3.03 11.84
N THR A 536 -18.04 2.91 10.67
CA THR A 536 -17.72 1.90 9.65
C THR A 536 -16.28 1.99 9.13
N LEU A 537 -15.66 3.18 9.13
CA LEU A 537 -14.26 3.37 8.71
C LEU A 537 -13.24 2.90 9.77
N PHE A 538 -13.69 2.59 10.98
CA PHE A 538 -12.85 2.00 12.03
C PHE A 538 -12.90 0.47 12.02
N THR A 539 -13.80 -0.12 11.23
CA THR A 539 -13.88 -1.57 11.03
C THR A 539 -13.08 -1.96 9.79
N PRO A 540 -12.16 -2.94 9.87
CA PRO A 540 -11.43 -3.42 8.70
C PRO A 540 -12.37 -3.84 7.55
N ILE A 541 -11.98 -3.52 6.32
CA ILE A 541 -12.68 -4.02 5.14
C ILE A 541 -12.22 -5.45 4.87
N SER A 542 -10.90 -5.67 4.90
CA SER A 542 -10.28 -6.99 4.73
C SER A 542 -10.67 -7.97 5.84
N ARG A 543 -11.16 -9.15 5.45
CA ARG A 543 -11.49 -10.25 6.37
C ARG A 543 -10.25 -10.86 7.00
N ALA A 544 -9.12 -10.91 6.29
CA ALA A 544 -7.85 -11.41 6.83
C ALA A 544 -7.39 -10.59 8.05
N ALA A 545 -7.63 -9.28 8.05
CA ALA A 545 -7.35 -8.40 9.19
C ALA A 545 -8.32 -8.63 10.37
N SER A 546 -9.53 -9.12 10.12
CA SER A 546 -10.56 -9.35 11.15
C SER A 546 -10.43 -10.68 11.92
N GLN A 547 -9.54 -11.60 11.51
CA GLN A 547 -9.44 -12.94 12.11
C GLN A 547 -8.66 -13.02 13.43
N ARG A 548 -8.05 -11.94 13.93
CA ARG A 548 -7.46 -11.92 15.28
C ARG A 548 -8.45 -11.32 16.26
N ALA A 549 -8.89 -12.13 17.24
CA ALA A 549 -9.63 -11.63 18.38
C ALA A 549 -8.78 -10.55 19.08
N LEU A 550 -9.22 -9.30 18.98
CA LEU A 550 -8.55 -8.12 19.56
C LEU A 550 -8.43 -8.24 21.09
N HIS A 551 -9.32 -9.01 21.71
CA HIS A 551 -9.48 -9.13 23.15
C HIS A 551 -10.04 -10.51 23.51
N ASP A 552 -9.87 -10.89 24.77
CA ASP A 552 -10.54 -12.07 25.33
C ASP A 552 -12.08 -11.89 25.36
N GLN A 553 -12.83 -12.95 25.63
CA GLN A 553 -14.26 -12.88 25.92
C GLN A 553 -14.50 -13.00 27.43
N PRO A 554 -15.52 -12.32 28.01
CA PRO A 554 -15.87 -12.51 29.41
C PRO A 554 -16.28 -13.96 29.67
N THR A 555 -15.85 -14.55 30.79
CA THR A 555 -16.07 -15.98 31.10
C THR A 555 -17.10 -16.24 32.20
N SER A 556 -17.55 -15.20 32.92
CA SER A 556 -18.56 -15.27 33.99
C SER A 556 -19.18 -13.89 34.24
N PHE A 557 -20.30 -13.83 34.97
CA PHE A 557 -20.84 -12.56 35.42
C PHE A 557 -19.87 -11.86 36.38
N LEU A 558 -19.60 -10.59 36.12
CA LEU A 558 -18.74 -9.77 36.96
C LEU A 558 -19.54 -9.21 38.15
N ARG A 559 -18.88 -9.15 39.31
CA ARG A 559 -19.41 -8.54 40.54
C ARG A 559 -18.51 -7.39 40.94
N VAL A 560 -18.58 -6.31 40.16
CA VAL A 560 -17.73 -5.12 40.34
C VAL A 560 -18.44 -4.13 41.24
N LYS A 561 -17.72 -3.57 42.21
CA LYS A 561 -18.15 -2.38 42.93
C LYS A 561 -17.57 -1.16 42.23
N ILE A 562 -18.42 -0.28 41.69
CA ILE A 562 -18.00 0.92 40.97
C ILE A 562 -17.47 1.96 41.96
N ASP A 563 -16.17 1.96 42.21
CA ASP A 563 -15.51 2.90 43.12
C ASP A 563 -14.19 3.50 42.60
N GLY A 564 -13.82 3.18 41.35
CA GLY A 564 -12.64 3.75 40.68
C GLY A 564 -11.33 3.10 41.13
N ARG A 565 -11.42 1.98 41.86
CA ARG A 565 -10.28 1.18 42.32
C ARG A 565 -10.53 -0.29 42.00
N SER A 566 -9.62 -0.92 41.27
CA SER A 566 -9.75 -2.35 41.02
C SER A 566 -9.15 -3.20 42.13
N SER A 567 -9.83 -4.26 42.51
CA SER A 567 -9.21 -5.48 43.02
C SER A 567 -9.01 -6.52 41.92
N TYR A 568 -8.05 -7.42 42.10
CA TYR A 568 -7.79 -8.51 41.15
C TYR A 568 -9.04 -9.38 40.91
N PHE A 569 -9.84 -9.64 41.95
CA PHE A 569 -10.97 -10.56 41.89
C PHE A 569 -12.20 -10.01 41.17
N GLU A 570 -12.38 -8.69 41.12
CA GLU A 570 -13.56 -8.07 40.49
C GLU A 570 -13.57 -8.21 38.96
N TRP A 571 -12.38 -8.18 38.35
CA TRP A 571 -12.19 -8.13 36.89
C TRP A 571 -11.55 -9.41 36.33
N ILE A 572 -11.32 -10.44 37.13
CA ILE A 572 -10.59 -11.66 36.73
C ILE A 572 -11.22 -12.41 35.55
N ASN A 573 -12.56 -12.36 35.44
CA ASN A 573 -13.33 -13.04 34.39
C ASN A 573 -13.77 -12.09 33.27
N ALA A 574 -13.25 -10.86 33.25
CA ALA A 574 -13.59 -9.88 32.23
C ALA A 574 -12.75 -10.10 30.97
N ALA A 575 -13.28 -9.64 29.83
CA ALA A 575 -12.47 -9.44 28.64
C ALA A 575 -11.42 -8.38 28.93
N LYS A 576 -10.22 -8.58 28.38
CA LYS A 576 -9.10 -7.66 28.54
C LYS A 576 -8.53 -7.30 27.18
N TYR A 577 -8.27 -6.02 27.02
CA TYR A 577 -7.52 -5.43 25.93
C TYR A 577 -6.36 -4.60 26.49
N VAL A 578 -5.15 -4.79 25.96
CA VAL A 578 -3.98 -3.99 26.31
C VAL A 578 -3.72 -3.03 25.16
N CYS A 579 -3.81 -1.72 25.42
CA CYS A 579 -3.60 -0.69 24.41
C CYS A 579 -2.16 -0.78 23.91
N GLY A 580 -1.99 -0.73 22.58
CA GLY A 580 -0.68 -0.91 21.93
C GLY A 580 -0.24 -2.36 21.72
N ASN A 581 -1.03 -3.36 22.18
CA ASN A 581 -0.80 -4.77 21.88
C ASN A 581 -1.63 -5.25 20.67
N ASP A 582 -2.13 -4.32 19.85
CA ASP A 582 -2.67 -4.61 18.53
C ASP A 582 -1.53 -5.24 17.72
N ARG A 583 -1.46 -6.57 17.70
CA ARG A 583 -0.47 -7.35 16.94
C ARG A 583 -0.75 -7.28 15.43
N GLY A 584 -1.06 -6.10 14.93
CA GLY A 584 -0.85 -5.72 13.54
C GLY A 584 0.53 -5.12 13.39
N THR A 585 0.97 -4.93 12.15
CA THR A 585 2.25 -4.33 11.75
C THR A 585 2.44 -2.86 12.18
N MET A 586 1.61 -2.34 13.07
CA MET A 586 1.53 -0.93 13.44
C MET A 586 1.68 -0.72 14.94
N THR A 587 2.91 -0.84 15.43
CA THR A 587 3.29 -0.22 16.70
C THR A 587 3.50 1.28 16.45
N LEU A 588 2.44 2.10 16.57
CA LEU A 588 2.54 3.55 16.42
C LEU A 588 3.05 4.26 17.67
N VAL A 589 3.77 5.35 17.40
CA VAL A 589 4.92 5.96 18.10
C VAL A 589 4.55 6.94 19.25
N SER A 590 3.32 6.87 19.76
CA SER A 590 2.95 7.58 20.99
C SER A 590 2.27 6.60 21.96
N GLN A 591 2.77 6.50 23.20
CA GLN A 591 1.97 5.91 24.26
C GLN A 591 0.74 6.79 24.43
N GLY A 592 -0.43 6.24 24.12
CA GLY A 592 -1.71 6.90 24.36
C GLY A 592 -1.95 7.13 25.85
N LEU A 593 -3.01 7.88 26.18
CA LEU A 593 -3.47 8.04 27.56
C LEU A 593 -3.99 6.71 28.13
N LEU A 594 -4.59 5.88 27.26
CA LEU A 594 -5.19 4.60 27.57
C LEU A 594 -4.12 3.49 27.59
N LYS A 595 -4.15 2.67 28.64
CA LYS A 595 -3.23 1.55 28.87
C LYS A 595 -3.92 0.20 28.71
N GLN A 596 -5.08 0.00 29.32
CA GLN A 596 -5.85 -1.24 29.22
C GLN A 596 -7.35 -0.93 29.27
N ILE A 597 -8.12 -1.67 28.49
CA ILE A 597 -9.57 -1.67 28.57
C ILE A 597 -10.01 -3.04 29.04
N TRP A 598 -10.84 -3.05 30.08
CA TRP A 598 -11.49 -4.26 30.58
C TRP A 598 -12.98 -4.10 30.39
N PHE A 599 -13.66 -5.17 29.99
CA PHE A 599 -15.10 -5.12 29.82
C PHE A 599 -15.74 -6.47 30.03
N GLY A 600 -17.02 -6.44 30.37
CA GLY A 600 -17.83 -7.63 30.57
C GLY A 600 -19.21 -7.22 31.07
N PHE A 601 -19.86 -8.07 31.83
CA PHE A 601 -21.25 -7.84 32.19
C PHE A 601 -21.66 -8.47 33.51
N SER A 602 -22.64 -7.85 34.16
CA SER A 602 -23.49 -8.50 35.17
C SER A 602 -24.72 -9.11 34.47
N ALA A 603 -25.68 -9.61 35.25
CA ALA A 603 -26.94 -10.13 34.69
C ALA A 603 -27.75 -9.09 33.89
N ASP A 604 -27.58 -7.80 34.18
CA ASP A 604 -28.42 -6.70 33.69
C ASP A 604 -27.64 -5.47 33.19
N ARG A 605 -26.30 -5.47 33.31
CA ARG A 605 -25.46 -4.30 33.00
C ARG A 605 -24.22 -4.67 32.20
N LEU A 606 -23.85 -3.77 31.29
CA LEU A 606 -22.52 -3.69 30.68
C LEU A 606 -21.57 -3.01 31.68
N LEU A 607 -20.38 -3.59 31.85
CA LEU A 607 -19.33 -3.09 32.73
C LEU A 607 -18.08 -2.79 31.92
N ILE A 608 -17.53 -1.59 32.07
CA ILE A 608 -16.31 -1.15 31.38
C ILE A 608 -15.35 -0.55 32.42
N ARG A 609 -14.08 -0.89 32.29
CA ARG A 609 -12.98 -0.31 33.06
C ARG A 609 -11.88 0.19 32.12
N VAL A 610 -11.36 1.36 32.45
CA VAL A 610 -10.31 2.03 31.68
C VAL A 610 -9.13 2.31 32.60
N ASP A 611 -7.98 1.73 32.24
CA ASP A 611 -6.71 1.95 32.90
C ASP A 611 -5.86 2.92 32.07
N THR A 612 -5.13 3.80 32.75
CA THR A 612 -4.22 4.78 32.15
C THR A 612 -2.76 4.53 32.57
N HIS A 613 -1.81 5.24 31.96
CA HIS A 613 -0.39 5.23 32.34
C HIS A 613 -0.12 6.04 33.63
N GLY A 614 -0.80 5.68 34.72
CA GLY A 614 -0.82 6.42 35.99
C GLY A 614 -2.24 6.39 36.60
N PRO A 615 -2.48 7.06 37.74
CA PRO A 615 -3.84 7.24 38.26
C PRO A 615 -4.73 7.95 37.24
N ALA A 616 -5.90 7.39 36.95
CA ALA A 616 -6.80 7.91 35.92
C ALA A 616 -7.20 9.37 36.11
N ARG A 617 -7.36 9.84 37.35
CA ARG A 617 -7.65 11.27 37.62
C ARG A 617 -6.57 12.22 37.11
N GLU A 618 -5.31 11.83 37.26
CA GLU A 618 -4.15 12.63 36.85
C GLU A 618 -3.96 12.50 35.34
N ALA A 619 -4.01 11.27 34.82
CA ALA A 619 -3.79 11.00 33.40
C ALA A 619 -4.86 11.63 32.48
N LEU A 620 -6.09 11.81 32.97
CA LEU A 620 -7.20 12.38 32.21
C LEU A 620 -7.49 13.84 32.58
N GLU A 621 -6.55 14.56 33.22
CA GLU A 621 -6.74 15.96 33.63
C GLU A 621 -7.01 16.89 32.44
N ALA A 622 -6.36 16.65 31.31
CA ALA A 622 -6.52 17.44 30.09
C ALA A 622 -7.74 17.04 29.23
N ALA A 623 -8.43 15.95 29.58
CA ALA A 623 -9.56 15.43 28.82
C ALA A 623 -10.87 16.12 29.25
N ASP A 624 -11.62 16.63 28.28
CA ASP A 624 -12.94 17.20 28.51
C ASP A 624 -14.01 16.11 28.66
N ALA A 625 -13.84 14.97 27.96
CA ALA A 625 -14.73 13.84 28.05
C ALA A 625 -14.05 12.49 27.79
N LEU A 626 -14.65 11.42 28.32
CA LEU A 626 -14.39 10.04 27.94
C LEU A 626 -15.67 9.47 27.31
N ARG A 627 -15.60 9.10 26.03
CA ARG A 627 -16.72 8.60 25.20
C ARG A 627 -16.64 7.08 25.08
N ILE A 628 -17.78 6.43 25.26
CA ILE A 628 -18.01 5.04 24.85
C ILE A 628 -18.98 5.08 23.66
N GLY A 629 -18.46 4.96 22.44
CA GLY A 629 -19.26 5.00 21.22
C GLY A 629 -19.70 3.59 20.81
N PHE A 630 -20.97 3.41 20.49
CA PHE A 630 -21.51 2.11 20.05
C PHE A 630 -21.70 2.08 18.53
N VAL A 631 -21.17 1.04 17.90
CA VAL A 631 -21.49 0.64 16.52
C VAL A 631 -22.75 -0.19 16.50
N ASP A 632 -22.89 -1.10 17.48
CA ASP A 632 -24.10 -1.87 17.74
C ASP A 632 -24.38 -1.80 19.26
N PRO A 633 -25.50 -1.18 19.70
CA PRO A 633 -26.54 -0.57 18.88
C PRO A 633 -26.09 0.77 18.30
N ALA A 634 -26.34 1.00 17.00
CA ALA A 634 -25.96 2.24 16.31
C ALA A 634 -26.62 3.49 16.92
N ASP A 635 -25.97 4.64 16.77
CA ASP A 635 -26.40 5.96 17.28
C ASP A 635 -26.45 6.11 18.81
N TRP A 636 -25.91 5.16 19.57
CA TRP A 636 -25.76 5.26 21.03
C TRP A 636 -24.34 5.64 21.42
N GLU A 637 -24.23 6.47 22.46
CA GLU A 637 -22.95 6.72 23.14
C GLU A 637 -23.16 6.97 24.65
N ILE A 638 -22.12 6.68 25.43
CA ILE A 638 -22.02 7.10 26.83
C ILE A 638 -20.92 8.14 26.92
N LEU A 639 -21.26 9.34 27.41
CA LEU A 639 -20.32 10.44 27.58
C LEU A 639 -20.08 10.70 29.06
N ILE A 640 -18.85 10.51 29.52
CA ILE A 640 -18.40 10.87 30.87
C ILE A 640 -17.73 12.25 30.77
N GLN A 641 -18.36 13.27 31.31
CA GLN A 641 -17.85 14.64 31.26
C GLN A 641 -16.87 14.89 32.39
N ARG A 642 -15.78 15.61 32.07
CA ARG A 642 -14.69 15.96 33.00
C ARG A 642 -14.23 14.73 33.78
N PRO A 643 -13.72 13.70 33.09
CA PRO A 643 -13.43 12.40 33.68
C PRO A 643 -12.47 12.51 34.88
N SER A 644 -11.61 13.52 34.98
CA SER A 644 -10.71 13.74 36.12
C SER A 644 -11.38 14.16 37.45
N GLU A 645 -12.65 14.58 37.43
CA GLU A 645 -13.36 15.04 38.62
C GLU A 645 -13.63 13.93 39.65
N ALA A 646 -13.86 14.32 40.91
CA ALA A 646 -14.00 13.33 41.97
C ALA A 646 -15.24 12.45 41.90
N ARG A 647 -16.27 12.93 41.21
CA ARG A 647 -17.55 12.28 40.97
C ARG A 647 -18.02 12.72 39.58
N PRO A 648 -17.45 12.15 38.51
CA PRO A 648 -17.79 12.59 37.15
C PRO A 648 -19.24 12.23 36.84
N LEU A 649 -19.85 12.97 35.93
CA LEU A 649 -21.20 12.70 35.46
C LEU A 649 -21.14 11.97 34.12
N ALA A 650 -21.96 10.93 33.98
CA ALA A 650 -22.10 10.17 32.75
C ALA A 650 -23.52 10.31 32.19
N HIS A 651 -23.63 10.50 30.87
CA HIS A 651 -24.89 10.62 30.15
C HIS A 651 -24.96 9.60 29.01
N ILE A 652 -26.16 9.09 28.74
CA ILE A 652 -26.44 8.30 27.53
C ILE A 652 -27.05 9.23 26.49
N ASN A 653 -26.43 9.29 25.32
CA ASN A 653 -26.97 10.00 24.18
C ASN A 653 -27.45 8.99 23.13
N HIS A 654 -28.56 9.32 22.48
CA HIS A 654 -29.08 8.58 21.34
C HIS A 654 -29.39 9.57 20.21
N GLY A 655 -28.76 9.42 19.05
CA GLY A 655 -28.91 10.32 17.91
C GLY A 655 -28.55 11.78 18.24
N GLY A 656 -27.51 12.00 19.05
CA GLY A 656 -27.05 13.33 19.46
C GLY A 656 -27.95 14.05 20.48
N GLN A 657 -29.06 13.45 20.92
CA GLN A 657 -29.89 14.01 21.97
C GLN A 657 -29.56 13.37 23.33
N PRO A 658 -29.22 14.18 24.35
CA PRO A 658 -28.99 13.66 25.69
C PRO A 658 -30.32 13.14 26.26
N SER A 659 -30.38 11.83 26.50
CA SER A 659 -31.50 11.23 27.23
C SER A 659 -31.30 11.55 28.71
N SER A 660 -31.74 12.74 29.14
CA SER A 660 -31.64 13.14 30.53
C SER A 660 -32.73 12.45 31.36
N ASN A 661 -32.34 11.43 32.11
CA ASN A 661 -32.92 11.12 33.40
C ASN A 661 -31.78 10.66 34.31
N GLY A 662 -31.39 11.52 35.25
CA GLY A 662 -30.25 11.31 36.13
C GLY A 662 -30.26 9.94 36.80
N THR A 663 -29.06 9.41 37.08
CA THR A 663 -28.78 8.24 37.92
C THR A 663 -29.22 6.87 37.39
N THR A 664 -28.81 6.47 36.18
CA THR A 664 -28.82 5.03 35.80
C THR A 664 -27.48 4.46 35.35
N ILE A 665 -26.52 5.31 34.98
CA ILE A 665 -25.13 4.89 34.82
C ILE A 665 -24.37 5.17 36.11
N GLU A 666 -23.66 4.17 36.60
CA GLU A 666 -22.70 4.34 37.69
C GLU A 666 -21.34 4.55 37.07
N VAL A 667 -20.68 5.65 37.43
CA VAL A 667 -19.30 5.93 37.04
C VAL A 667 -18.50 6.32 38.28
N ALA A 668 -17.29 5.79 38.37
CA ALA A 668 -16.34 6.19 39.41
C ALA A 668 -14.94 6.31 38.81
N ILE A 669 -14.17 7.26 39.35
CA ILE A 669 -12.78 7.45 38.96
C ILE A 669 -11.91 7.68 40.20
N ASP A 670 -10.80 6.96 40.25
CA ASP A 670 -9.68 7.23 41.16
C ASP A 670 -8.38 6.81 40.47
N ARG A 671 -7.95 5.56 40.69
CA ARG A 671 -6.79 5.00 39.99
C ARG A 671 -7.12 4.52 38.58
N ILE A 672 -8.37 4.12 38.37
CA ILE A 672 -8.95 3.68 37.11
C ILE A 672 -10.30 4.37 36.92
N VAL A 673 -10.85 4.31 35.71
CA VAL A 673 -12.26 4.63 35.45
C VAL A 673 -13.05 3.33 35.45
N GLU A 674 -14.19 3.32 36.14
CA GLU A 674 -15.15 2.21 36.10
C GLU A 674 -16.53 2.75 35.74
N LEU A 675 -17.24 1.97 34.91
CA LEU A 675 -18.55 2.30 34.37
C LEU A 675 -19.48 1.08 34.45
N ALA A 676 -20.71 1.28 34.88
CA ALA A 676 -21.79 0.32 34.76
C ALA A 676 -23.01 0.93 34.06
N ALA A 677 -23.44 0.35 32.94
CA ALA A 677 -24.57 0.80 32.15
C ALA A 677 -25.63 -0.32 32.00
N PRO A 678 -26.89 -0.11 32.41
CA PRO A 678 -27.94 -1.12 32.25
C PRO A 678 -28.26 -1.41 30.78
N PHE A 679 -28.34 -2.68 30.39
CA PHE A 679 -28.62 -3.07 28.99
C PHE A 679 -29.93 -2.49 28.46
N GLY A 680 -30.99 -2.53 29.28
CA GLY A 680 -32.29 -1.98 28.92
C GLY A 680 -32.28 -0.47 28.67
N ARG A 681 -31.27 0.26 29.15
CA ARG A 681 -31.08 1.69 28.85
C ARG A 681 -30.34 1.95 27.55
N LEU A 682 -29.59 0.97 27.05
CA LEU A 682 -28.98 0.97 25.71
C LEU A 682 -29.90 0.35 24.65
N GLY A 683 -31.15 -0.01 25.01
CA GLY A 683 -32.08 -0.67 24.11
C GLY A 683 -31.73 -2.14 23.81
N LEU A 684 -30.79 -2.73 24.57
CA LEU A 684 -30.24 -4.06 24.33
C LEU A 684 -31.02 -5.16 25.06
N LYS A 685 -31.18 -6.30 24.40
CA LYS A 685 -31.81 -7.53 24.89
C LYS A 685 -30.83 -8.69 24.82
N ALA A 686 -31.14 -9.78 25.53
CA ALA A 686 -30.35 -11.01 25.49
C ALA A 686 -30.12 -11.46 24.03
N HIS A 687 -28.88 -11.85 23.72
CA HIS A 687 -28.37 -12.19 22.39
C HIS A 687 -28.09 -11.02 21.43
N ASP A 688 -28.42 -9.78 21.77
CA ASP A 688 -28.04 -8.65 20.92
C ASP A 688 -26.51 -8.49 20.95
N PRO A 689 -25.87 -8.20 19.79
CA PRO A 689 -24.46 -7.86 19.75
C PRO A 689 -24.22 -6.50 20.42
N ILE A 690 -23.09 -6.37 21.10
CA ILE A 690 -22.58 -5.12 21.64
C ILE A 690 -21.25 -4.87 20.98
N ARG A 691 -21.18 -3.83 20.17
CA ARG A 691 -19.97 -3.41 19.47
C ARG A 691 -19.65 -1.97 19.82
N PHE A 692 -18.49 -1.72 20.42
CA PHE A 692 -18.19 -0.39 20.97
C PHE A 692 -16.69 -0.06 20.93
N TYR A 693 -16.36 1.21 21.17
CA TYR A 693 -15.00 1.70 21.38
C TYR A 693 -14.97 2.71 22.52
N VAL A 694 -13.78 2.96 23.05
CA VAL A 694 -13.50 3.95 24.10
C VAL A 694 -12.63 5.05 23.52
N GLU A 695 -12.94 6.30 23.80
CA GLU A 695 -12.23 7.44 23.24
C GLU A 695 -12.12 8.59 24.23
N VAL A 696 -10.95 9.22 24.29
CA VAL A 696 -10.65 10.38 25.13
C VAL A 696 -10.72 11.62 24.26
N LEU A 697 -11.52 12.60 24.68
CA LEU A 697 -11.79 13.82 23.91
C LEU A 697 -11.27 15.07 24.63
N GLN A 698 -10.76 16.02 23.85
CA GLN A 698 -10.50 17.40 24.26
C GLN A 698 -11.12 18.34 23.22
N GLY A 699 -12.16 19.08 23.61
CA GLY A 699 -13.10 19.70 22.68
C GLY A 699 -13.71 18.66 21.74
N ASP A 700 -13.66 18.94 20.44
CA ASP A 700 -14.11 18.03 19.38
C ASP A 700 -12.96 17.12 18.87
N ALA A 701 -11.77 17.18 19.47
CA ALA A 701 -10.62 16.40 19.05
C ALA A 701 -10.46 15.12 19.89
N SER A 702 -10.27 13.98 19.23
CA SER A 702 -9.88 12.73 19.88
C SER A 702 -8.39 12.75 20.26
N LEU A 703 -8.11 12.71 21.56
CA LEU A 703 -6.77 12.58 22.12
C LEU A 703 -6.23 11.15 22.06
N ASP A 704 -7.09 10.15 22.28
CA ASP A 704 -6.73 8.74 22.26
C ASP A 704 -7.97 7.84 22.10
N ARG A 705 -7.81 6.67 21.48
CA ARG A 705 -8.91 5.72 21.21
C ARG A 705 -8.47 4.28 21.44
N ALA A 706 -9.34 3.47 22.05
CA ALA A 706 -9.18 2.04 22.25
C ALA A 706 -10.41 1.23 21.77
N PRO A 707 -10.23 0.16 20.98
CA PRO A 707 -8.97 -0.15 20.31
C PRO A 707 -8.64 0.94 19.29
N ARG A 708 -7.35 1.15 18.96
CA ARG A 708 -6.98 2.16 17.95
C ARG A 708 -7.62 1.81 16.61
N GLU A 709 -7.60 0.52 16.28
CA GLU A 709 -8.24 -0.07 15.12
C GLU A 709 -9.26 -1.15 15.52
N GLY A 710 -10.38 -1.21 14.80
CA GLY A 710 -11.49 -2.10 15.13
C GLY A 710 -12.41 -1.54 16.21
N ILE A 711 -13.09 -2.49 16.86
CA ILE A 711 -14.11 -2.29 17.89
C ILE A 711 -14.09 -3.49 18.83
N PHE A 712 -14.47 -3.26 20.09
CA PHE A 712 -14.73 -4.33 21.05
C PHE A 712 -16.05 -5.01 20.70
N GLU A 713 -16.09 -6.35 20.76
CA GLU A 713 -17.30 -7.14 20.47
C GLU A 713 -17.63 -8.12 21.58
N LEU A 714 -18.88 -8.09 22.04
CA LEU A 714 -19.46 -9.11 22.91
C LEU A 714 -20.95 -9.28 22.60
N THR A 715 -21.60 -10.22 23.27
CA THR A 715 -23.04 -10.44 23.16
C THR A 715 -23.70 -10.25 24.52
N VAL A 716 -24.88 -9.64 24.56
CA VAL A 716 -25.65 -9.51 25.81
C VAL A 716 -25.92 -10.92 26.37
N PRO A 717 -25.52 -11.19 27.62
CA PRO A 717 -25.64 -12.52 28.21
C PRO A 717 -27.10 -12.95 28.36
N THR A 718 -27.34 -14.25 28.32
CA THR A 718 -28.61 -14.83 28.77
C THR A 718 -28.57 -15.07 30.28
N PRO A 719 -29.74 -15.23 30.93
CA PRO A 719 -29.79 -15.66 32.34
C PRO A 719 -29.05 -16.99 32.61
N ASP A 720 -28.92 -17.84 31.59
CA ASP A 720 -28.24 -19.13 31.66
C ASP A 720 -26.74 -19.05 31.26
N PHE A 721 -26.16 -17.86 31.04
CA PHE A 721 -24.79 -17.68 30.57
C PHE A 721 -23.76 -18.50 31.38
N GLU A 722 -23.81 -18.42 32.70
CA GLU A 722 -22.93 -19.22 33.56
C GLU A 722 -23.14 -20.73 33.38
N ARG A 723 -24.38 -21.21 33.17
CA ARG A 723 -24.60 -22.64 32.93
C ARG A 723 -24.05 -23.09 31.58
N ILE A 724 -24.08 -22.22 30.56
CA ILE A 724 -23.55 -22.50 29.22
C ILE A 724 -22.03 -22.60 29.26
N MET A 725 -21.34 -21.69 29.96
CA MET A 725 -19.88 -21.69 30.04
C MET A 725 -19.29 -22.87 30.83
N TRP A 726 -20.08 -23.51 31.71
CA TRP A 726 -19.66 -24.70 32.48
C TRP A 726 -19.94 -26.04 31.76
N GLN A 727 -20.56 -26.01 30.58
CA GLN A 727 -20.82 -27.21 29.76
C GLN A 727 -19.76 -27.46 28.66
N VAL A 728 -18.76 -26.58 28.54
CA VAL A 728 -17.68 -26.63 27.53
C VAL A 728 -16.44 -27.31 28.07
#